data_AF-A0A9W8KAT5-F1
#
_entry.id   AF-A0A9W8KAT5-F1
#
_cell.length_a   1.000
_cell.length_b   1.000
_cell.length_c   1.000
_cell.angle_alpha   90.00
_cell.angle_beta   90.00
_cell.angle_gamma   90.00
#
_symmetry.space_group_name_H-M   'P 1'
#
loop_
_entity.id
_entity.type
_entity.pdbx_description
1 polymer ?
#
loop_
_entity_poly.entity_id
_entity_poly.type
_entity_poly.pdbx_seq_one_letter_code
_entity_poly.pdbx_strand_id
1 'polypeptide(L)'
;MSVFNPQLDPYSAQAQNNHGTPQEKIDGLKEIIKSTVTAMLTTRSADGQFHSRAMNPVTPDSDTDLTLTFIANNASHKFEEIQNDSHVNVSFLNPTTTSWASFSGRAKIIEDHEVVKTKWSSTTSAWFGDLKDGIHKGDVNDPRVAIIQVIPDEIRYWTATKGKLGRAVDIGISAATGKTAAPGELCTITKDEIQLTQVIVSLQPAFPPRTIDPQTYSDSGSEEEALGVCQVMSYTTEATSTPFNMGSTGVSPSKSTNSGSTICSIPTEILSSIFEFGKEMDPESFRYASFEGFDVQRDRFIPFENLVSQICVHFHNVAVGTPKLWTSIQIDRSTSAEYVTTYIGRSRSCLLDLRLDLMQQDVQPDDQRLEAILGAILPNSYRWCSLSLSYNRECANQPTVMRICNCLAPALQHLSIAVDDVDEADATIVNSDVNTPHIFRGGTPTLQFIRLRGLAMHLFRPQLNAVVTLHLDQTRSVPLDYSTFRSIITCSPCLTHLSIYGDMISPQPWPGEADPIYLPALESLRISGVSGEIYAGILLAVNAPKMDSLILKELQEHDLDSFWDAMDLSRYTSLRYLSFCDFDVSVFTYERFVEVFREITAFSSFCSTIVESPLVRFLLEAPISEGTPWPELESLSFPFDTDDDDDDLTMELVEQLVGIGRDPSLKLLFKIVVEDGPQPQFQSDQVVFFPKWDPWPTKSMPFDADDVLFP
;
A
#
# COMPACT_ATOMS: atom_id res chain seq x y z
N MET A 1 46.63 -11.36 -10.87
CA MET A 1 45.41 -11.43 -10.02
C MET A 1 45.61 -10.45 -8.87
N SER A 2 44.60 -9.65 -8.53
CA SER A 2 44.64 -8.92 -7.26
C SER A 2 44.39 -9.91 -6.13
N VAL A 3 45.14 -9.82 -5.05
CA VAL A 3 44.86 -10.55 -3.80
C VAL A 3 44.16 -9.55 -2.87
N PHE A 4 43.10 -9.99 -2.18
CA PHE A 4 42.41 -9.15 -1.21
C PHE A 4 43.41 -8.60 -0.19
N ASN A 5 43.44 -7.27 -0.03
CA ASN A 5 44.37 -6.58 0.86
C ASN A 5 43.58 -5.82 1.92
N PRO A 6 43.45 -6.33 3.16
CA PRO A 6 42.67 -5.69 4.22
C PRO A 6 43.25 -4.33 4.69
N GLN A 7 44.46 -3.95 4.27
CA GLN A 7 44.99 -2.60 4.50
C GLN A 7 44.49 -1.56 3.48
N LEU A 8 43.95 -2.02 2.34
CA LEU A 8 43.37 -1.17 1.30
C LEU A 8 41.83 -1.23 1.28
N ASP A 9 41.25 -2.29 1.85
CA ASP A 9 39.82 -2.40 2.16
C ASP A 9 39.62 -2.66 3.67
N PRO A 10 39.71 -1.61 4.50
CA PRO A 10 39.44 -1.72 5.93
C PRO A 10 37.95 -1.88 6.24
N TYR A 11 37.04 -1.64 5.28
CA TYR A 11 35.59 -1.80 5.49
C TYR A 11 35.23 -3.28 5.53
N SER A 12 35.52 -4.02 4.46
CA SER A 12 35.28 -5.47 4.43
C SER A 12 36.11 -6.19 5.49
N ALA A 13 37.32 -5.71 5.80
CA ALA A 13 38.15 -6.29 6.85
C ALA A 13 37.59 -6.10 8.28
N GLN A 14 36.85 -5.02 8.54
CA GLN A 14 36.24 -4.74 9.85
C GLN A 14 34.84 -5.36 9.97
N ALA A 15 34.08 -5.43 8.88
CA ALA A 15 32.74 -6.02 8.88
C ALA A 15 32.73 -7.55 8.72
N GLN A 16 33.83 -8.20 8.32
CA GLN A 16 33.86 -9.66 8.14
C GLN A 16 33.72 -10.39 9.48
N ASN A 17 32.53 -10.94 9.75
CA ASN A 17 32.35 -11.89 10.85
C ASN A 17 33.09 -13.20 10.51
N ASN A 18 33.99 -13.61 11.41
CA ASN A 18 34.77 -14.86 11.39
C ASN A 18 34.54 -15.70 12.67
N HIS A 19 33.53 -15.35 13.47
CA HIS A 19 33.30 -15.76 14.86
C HIS A 19 31.82 -16.11 15.06
N GLY A 20 31.41 -17.22 14.43
CA GLY A 20 30.12 -17.87 14.63
C GLY A 20 30.21 -19.34 14.23
N THR A 21 29.48 -20.20 14.91
CA THR A 21 29.28 -21.60 14.52
C THR A 21 28.51 -21.68 13.20
N PRO A 22 28.62 -22.80 12.44
CA PRO A 22 27.85 -22.97 11.22
C PRO A 22 26.33 -22.84 11.42
N GLN A 23 25.81 -23.15 12.62
CA GLN A 23 24.39 -23.02 12.93
C GLN A 23 23.97 -21.55 13.07
N GLU A 24 24.67 -20.76 13.87
CA GLU A 24 24.41 -19.31 14.02
C GLU A 24 24.48 -18.58 12.66
N LYS A 25 25.38 -19.01 11.77
CA LYS A 25 25.43 -18.51 10.39
C LYS A 25 24.20 -18.86 9.54
N ILE A 26 23.67 -20.07 9.71
CA ILE A 26 22.46 -20.53 9.00
C ILE A 26 21.24 -19.78 9.50
N ASP A 27 21.13 -19.52 10.81
CA ASP A 27 19.95 -18.89 11.38
C ASP A 27 19.87 -17.38 11.04
N GLY A 28 20.98 -16.63 11.12
CA GLY A 28 21.01 -15.24 10.62
C GLY A 28 20.77 -15.11 9.11
N LEU A 29 21.14 -16.13 8.32
CA LEU A 29 20.77 -16.21 6.90
C LEU A 29 19.26 -16.44 6.71
N LYS A 30 18.61 -17.25 7.56
CA LYS A 30 17.14 -17.48 7.49
C LYS A 30 16.35 -16.21 7.74
N GLU A 31 16.78 -15.33 8.65
CA GLU A 31 16.07 -14.08 8.96
C GLU A 31 15.94 -13.19 7.72
N ILE A 32 17.00 -13.12 6.90
CA ILE A 32 17.00 -12.39 5.62
C ILE A 32 16.04 -13.05 4.63
N ILE A 33 15.99 -14.38 4.55
CA ILE A 33 15.10 -15.12 3.64
C ILE A 33 13.63 -15.02 4.07
N LYS A 34 13.35 -15.16 5.37
CA LYS A 34 12.01 -15.03 5.96
C LYS A 34 11.42 -13.63 5.71
N SER A 35 12.22 -12.59 5.92
CA SER A 35 11.82 -11.20 5.67
C SER A 35 11.84 -10.79 4.17
N THR A 36 12.34 -11.66 3.28
CA THR A 36 12.48 -11.35 1.83
C THR A 36 11.91 -12.49 0.98
N VAL A 37 10.58 -12.57 0.87
CA VAL A 37 9.85 -13.65 0.18
C VAL A 37 10.21 -13.79 -1.32
N THR A 38 10.64 -12.70 -1.98
CA THR A 38 11.00 -12.69 -3.41
C THR A 38 12.51 -12.63 -3.59
N ALA A 39 13.07 -13.59 -4.33
CA ALA A 39 14.49 -13.64 -4.66
C ALA A 39 14.75 -13.30 -6.15
N MET A 40 15.95 -12.81 -6.48
CA MET A 40 16.37 -12.53 -7.85
C MET A 40 17.30 -13.64 -8.37
N LEU A 41 16.74 -14.59 -9.12
CA LEU A 41 17.51 -15.64 -9.81
C LEU A 41 18.19 -15.04 -11.04
N THR A 42 19.52 -15.13 -11.08
CA THR A 42 20.38 -14.64 -12.16
C THR A 42 21.08 -15.82 -12.84
N THR A 43 20.76 -15.99 -14.12
CA THR A 43 21.32 -17.02 -15.02
C THR A 43 22.13 -16.37 -16.14
N ARG A 44 22.83 -17.18 -16.94
CA ARG A 44 23.73 -16.70 -17.99
C ARG A 44 23.43 -17.30 -19.36
N SER A 45 23.28 -16.44 -20.36
CA SER A 45 23.00 -16.84 -21.75
C SER A 45 24.26 -17.30 -22.51
N ALA A 46 24.06 -17.96 -23.65
CA ALA A 46 25.14 -18.50 -24.48
C ALA A 46 26.05 -17.43 -25.12
N ASP A 47 25.56 -16.20 -25.31
CA ASP A 47 26.34 -15.03 -25.71
C ASP A 47 27.03 -14.32 -24.52
N GLY A 48 26.74 -14.76 -23.29
CA GLY A 48 27.43 -14.36 -22.07
C GLY A 48 26.76 -13.27 -21.25
N GLN A 49 25.57 -12.79 -21.63
CA GLN A 49 24.76 -11.86 -20.83
C GLN A 49 24.24 -12.52 -19.54
N PHE A 50 23.81 -11.69 -18.59
CA PHE A 50 23.18 -12.13 -17.35
C PHE A 50 21.72 -11.68 -17.31
N HIS A 51 20.80 -12.60 -17.00
CA HIS A 51 19.37 -12.33 -16.89
C HIS A 51 18.86 -12.61 -15.48
N SER A 52 18.71 -11.54 -14.69
CA SER A 52 18.11 -11.56 -13.36
C SER A 52 16.58 -11.46 -13.44
N ARG A 53 15.86 -12.21 -12.59
CA ARG A 53 14.40 -12.21 -12.55
C ARG A 53 13.84 -12.70 -11.22
N ALA A 54 12.74 -12.08 -10.81
CA ALA A 54 12.02 -12.40 -9.58
C ALA A 54 11.52 -13.85 -9.60
N MET A 55 11.75 -14.56 -8.49
CA MET A 55 11.38 -15.95 -8.25
C MET A 55 11.18 -16.13 -6.74
N ASN A 56 10.05 -16.71 -6.31
CA ASN A 56 9.83 -17.01 -4.89
C ASN A 56 10.32 -18.45 -4.62
N PRO A 57 11.21 -18.69 -3.65
CA PRO A 57 11.63 -20.03 -3.28
C PRO A 57 10.50 -20.77 -2.56
N VAL A 58 10.39 -22.07 -2.80
CA VAL A 58 9.57 -22.98 -2.01
C VAL A 58 10.25 -23.20 -0.65
N THR A 59 9.45 -23.38 0.40
CA THR A 59 9.91 -23.69 1.76
C THR A 59 10.95 -24.84 1.76
N PRO A 60 12.10 -24.69 2.45
CA PRO A 60 13.10 -25.75 2.59
C PRO A 60 12.53 -26.99 3.29
N ASP A 61 13.10 -28.18 3.01
CA ASP A 61 12.64 -29.43 3.65
C ASP A 61 13.11 -29.58 5.11
N SER A 62 14.08 -28.78 5.56
CA SER A 62 14.58 -28.78 6.94
C SER A 62 15.26 -27.47 7.31
N ASP A 63 15.39 -27.22 8.62
CA ASP A 63 16.11 -26.08 9.20
C ASP A 63 17.61 -26.00 8.89
N THR A 64 18.19 -26.98 8.20
CA THR A 64 19.59 -26.95 7.75
C THR A 64 19.74 -27.09 6.23
N ASP A 65 18.65 -27.14 5.47
CA ASP A 65 18.72 -27.17 4.00
C ASP A 65 18.97 -25.76 3.43
N LEU A 66 20.10 -25.61 2.75
CA LEU A 66 20.54 -24.39 2.07
C LEU A 66 20.23 -24.42 0.55
N THR A 67 19.47 -25.41 0.08
CA THR A 67 19.13 -25.60 -1.34
C THR A 67 17.87 -24.78 -1.70
N LEU A 68 18.04 -23.69 -2.45
CA LEU A 68 16.89 -22.90 -2.89
C LEU A 68 16.15 -23.64 -4.01
N THR A 69 14.90 -24.01 -3.76
CA THR A 69 14.05 -24.76 -4.70
C THR A 69 12.99 -23.83 -5.28
N PHE A 70 12.87 -23.78 -6.60
CA PHE A 70 11.88 -22.97 -7.31
C PHE A 70 11.03 -23.83 -8.23
N ILE A 71 9.73 -23.54 -8.34
CA ILE A 71 8.88 -24.09 -9.41
C ILE A 71 8.88 -23.07 -10.56
N ALA A 72 9.02 -23.55 -11.80
CA ALA A 72 9.06 -22.70 -12.99
C ALA A 72 8.51 -23.43 -14.23
N ASN A 73 8.11 -22.63 -15.22
CA ASN A 73 7.63 -23.12 -16.51
C ASN A 73 8.82 -23.43 -17.45
N ASN A 74 9.00 -24.70 -17.84
CA ASN A 74 10.13 -25.16 -18.65
C ASN A 74 10.20 -24.58 -20.07
N ALA A 75 9.10 -24.00 -20.58
CA ALA A 75 9.08 -23.23 -21.83
C ALA A 75 9.70 -21.82 -21.70
N SER A 76 10.27 -21.47 -20.55
CA SER A 76 10.95 -20.19 -20.32
C SER A 76 12.45 -20.26 -20.67
N HIS A 77 13.00 -19.24 -21.32
CA HIS A 77 14.44 -19.12 -21.66
C HIS A 77 15.42 -19.43 -20.52
N LYS A 78 15.03 -19.27 -19.25
CA LYS A 78 15.86 -19.65 -18.08
C LYS A 78 16.31 -21.12 -18.11
N PHE A 79 15.54 -22.02 -18.72
CA PHE A 79 15.91 -23.43 -18.85
C PHE A 79 17.00 -23.64 -19.90
N GLU A 80 16.94 -22.94 -21.04
CA GLU A 80 17.99 -22.92 -22.06
C GLU A 80 19.30 -22.34 -21.49
N GLU A 81 19.21 -21.25 -20.72
CA GLU A 81 20.35 -20.62 -20.05
C GLU A 81 21.00 -21.55 -19.01
N ILE A 82 20.21 -22.20 -18.15
CA ILE A 82 20.70 -23.14 -17.12
C ILE A 82 21.32 -24.40 -17.74
N GLN A 83 20.79 -24.88 -18.88
CA GLN A 83 21.37 -26.00 -19.63
C GLN A 83 22.70 -25.62 -20.31
N ASN A 84 22.87 -24.35 -20.69
CA ASN A 84 24.10 -23.80 -21.26
C ASN A 84 25.19 -23.56 -20.19
N ASP A 85 24.85 -22.87 -19.11
CA ASP A 85 25.76 -22.64 -17.97
C ASP A 85 24.98 -22.81 -16.66
N SER A 86 25.26 -23.92 -15.96
CA SER A 86 24.60 -24.22 -14.69
C SER A 86 24.97 -23.25 -13.55
N HIS A 87 26.00 -22.42 -13.71
CA HIS A 87 26.40 -21.47 -12.67
C HIS A 87 25.41 -20.31 -12.58
N VAL A 88 24.84 -20.13 -11.40
CA VAL A 88 23.82 -19.11 -11.13
C VAL A 88 24.14 -18.35 -9.85
N ASN A 89 23.55 -17.16 -9.75
CA ASN A 89 23.45 -16.45 -8.48
C ASN A 89 21.96 -16.27 -8.12
N VAL A 90 21.63 -16.41 -6.84
CA VAL A 90 20.33 -15.95 -6.31
C VAL A 90 20.61 -14.92 -5.23
N SER A 91 19.98 -13.75 -5.36
CA SER A 91 20.12 -12.67 -4.38
C SER A 91 18.80 -12.31 -3.70
N PHE A 92 18.91 -11.87 -2.45
CA PHE A 92 17.84 -11.32 -1.62
C PHE A 92 18.29 -9.94 -1.12
N LEU A 93 17.38 -8.98 -1.05
CA LEU A 93 17.60 -7.66 -0.46
C LEU A 93 16.34 -7.23 0.29
N ASN A 94 16.46 -7.03 1.60
CA ASN A 94 15.45 -6.37 2.42
C ASN A 94 15.75 -4.85 2.40
N PRO A 95 14.89 -4.02 1.79
CA PRO A 95 15.16 -2.57 1.68
C PRO A 95 15.10 -1.86 3.04
N THR A 96 14.21 -2.29 3.95
CA THR A 96 13.98 -1.67 5.26
C THR A 96 15.17 -1.85 6.20
N THR A 97 15.74 -3.05 6.25
CA THR A 97 16.91 -3.34 7.10
C THR A 97 18.24 -3.11 6.39
N THR A 98 18.24 -3.04 5.05
CA THR A 98 19.42 -3.14 4.16
C THR A 98 20.20 -4.45 4.28
N SER A 99 19.61 -5.49 4.87
CA SER A 99 20.20 -6.84 4.92
C SER A 99 20.03 -7.55 3.59
N TRP A 100 21.04 -8.31 3.16
CA TRP A 100 21.05 -8.97 1.86
C TRP A 100 21.74 -10.32 1.91
N ALA A 101 21.37 -11.23 1.01
CA ALA A 101 22.01 -12.54 0.84
C ALA A 101 22.31 -12.80 -0.63
N SER A 102 23.38 -13.55 -0.90
CA SER A 102 23.88 -13.87 -2.23
C SER A 102 24.39 -15.32 -2.26
N PHE A 103 23.60 -16.18 -2.88
CA PHE A 103 23.88 -17.60 -3.08
C PHE A 103 24.58 -17.78 -4.43
N SER A 104 25.87 -18.13 -4.41
CA SER A 104 26.61 -18.49 -5.62
C SER A 104 26.72 -20.00 -5.72
N GLY A 105 26.21 -20.59 -6.80
CA GLY A 105 26.07 -22.05 -6.89
C GLY A 105 25.73 -22.58 -8.27
N ARG A 106 25.22 -23.82 -8.30
CA ARG A 106 24.76 -24.48 -9.54
C ARG A 106 23.26 -24.77 -9.51
N ALA A 107 22.58 -24.40 -10.58
CA ALA A 107 21.21 -24.79 -10.85
C ALA A 107 21.14 -26.21 -11.42
N LYS A 108 20.13 -26.96 -11.00
CA LYS A 108 19.75 -28.28 -11.49
C LYS A 108 18.26 -28.27 -11.83
N ILE A 109 17.92 -28.66 -13.05
CA ILE A 109 16.53 -28.85 -13.48
C ILE A 109 16.04 -30.25 -13.07
N ILE A 110 14.80 -30.36 -12.60
CA ILE A 110 14.10 -31.60 -12.29
C ILE A 110 12.70 -31.54 -12.90
N GLU A 111 12.39 -32.52 -13.75
CA GLU A 111 11.08 -32.69 -14.41
C GLU A 111 10.37 -33.98 -13.92
N ASP A 112 10.81 -34.52 -12.77
CA ASP A 112 10.18 -35.67 -12.13
C ASP A 112 8.87 -35.24 -11.45
N HIS A 113 7.75 -35.74 -11.97
CA HIS A 113 6.40 -35.42 -11.50
C HIS A 113 6.19 -35.68 -10.00
N GLU A 114 6.79 -36.72 -9.43
CA GLU A 114 6.60 -37.00 -8.00
C GLU A 114 7.41 -36.04 -7.11
N VAL A 115 8.48 -35.44 -7.63
CA VAL A 115 9.22 -34.35 -6.96
C VAL A 115 8.52 -33.00 -7.15
N VAL A 116 7.94 -32.74 -8.32
CA VAL A 116 7.04 -31.58 -8.54
C VAL A 116 5.90 -31.60 -7.52
N LYS A 117 5.26 -32.75 -7.36
CA LYS A 117 4.12 -32.99 -6.48
C LYS A 117 4.40 -32.87 -4.98
N THR A 118 5.64 -33.05 -4.51
CA THR A 118 5.99 -32.77 -3.11
C THR A 118 6.26 -31.29 -2.82
N LYS A 119 6.50 -30.47 -3.87
CA LYS A 119 6.75 -29.02 -3.75
C LYS A 119 5.57 -28.15 -4.18
N TRP A 120 4.59 -28.71 -4.89
CA TRP A 120 3.45 -28.01 -5.46
C TRP A 120 2.45 -27.50 -4.40
N SER A 121 2.12 -26.21 -4.45
CA SER A 121 1.00 -25.62 -3.68
C SER A 121 -0.22 -25.40 -4.57
N SER A 122 -1.42 -25.29 -3.97
CA SER A 122 -2.62 -24.83 -4.67
C SER A 122 -2.43 -23.46 -5.34
N THR A 123 -1.70 -22.54 -4.70
CA THR A 123 -1.37 -21.21 -5.23
C THR A 123 -0.39 -21.24 -6.40
N THR A 124 0.32 -22.34 -6.65
CA THR A 124 1.29 -22.45 -7.76
C THR A 124 0.58 -22.45 -9.13
N SER A 125 -0.67 -22.92 -9.22
CA SER A 125 -1.39 -23.07 -10.50
C SER A 125 -1.60 -21.74 -11.24
N ALA A 126 -1.70 -20.63 -10.51
CA ALA A 126 -1.92 -19.28 -11.07
C ALA A 126 -0.86 -18.90 -12.12
N TRP A 127 0.38 -19.33 -11.94
CA TRP A 127 1.53 -18.97 -12.78
C TRP A 127 1.63 -19.76 -14.10
N PHE A 128 0.78 -20.79 -14.28
CA PHE A 128 0.80 -21.66 -15.46
C PHE A 128 -0.42 -21.46 -16.36
N GLY A 129 -1.62 -21.38 -15.77
CA GLY A 129 -2.89 -21.16 -16.47
C GLY A 129 -3.35 -22.31 -17.37
N ASP A 130 -4.66 -22.46 -17.53
CA ASP A 130 -5.28 -23.45 -18.42
C ASP A 130 -5.32 -22.96 -19.88
N LEU A 131 -4.58 -23.63 -20.77
CA LEU A 131 -4.56 -23.36 -22.21
C LEU A 131 -5.74 -23.99 -22.96
N LYS A 132 -6.57 -24.80 -22.28
CA LYS A 132 -7.81 -25.43 -22.79
C LYS A 132 -7.62 -26.42 -23.95
N ASP A 133 -6.39 -26.91 -24.14
CA ASP A 133 -6.05 -27.98 -25.07
C ASP A 133 -6.23 -29.40 -24.47
N GLY A 134 -6.52 -29.48 -23.17
CA GLY A 134 -6.71 -30.73 -22.42
C GLY A 134 -5.42 -31.36 -21.87
N ILE A 135 -4.25 -30.76 -22.15
CA ILE A 135 -2.92 -31.19 -21.70
C ILE A 135 -2.36 -30.16 -20.71
N HIS A 136 -2.33 -28.89 -21.11
CA HIS A 136 -1.71 -27.79 -20.37
C HIS A 136 -2.75 -27.04 -19.51
N LYS A 137 -3.14 -27.67 -18.40
CA LYS A 137 -4.24 -27.21 -17.51
C LYS A 137 -3.81 -26.23 -16.43
N GLY A 138 -2.51 -26.06 -16.21
CA GLY A 138 -1.95 -25.33 -15.06
C GLY A 138 -2.08 -26.06 -13.72
N ASP A 139 -2.37 -27.37 -13.73
CA ASP A 139 -2.36 -28.22 -12.53
C ASP A 139 -1.02 -28.96 -12.35
N VAL A 140 -0.86 -29.70 -11.24
CA VAL A 140 0.40 -30.40 -10.88
C VAL A 140 0.90 -31.39 -11.94
N ASN A 141 0.02 -31.89 -12.82
CA ASN A 141 0.33 -32.85 -13.88
C ASN A 141 0.64 -32.15 -15.23
N ASP A 142 0.67 -30.81 -15.27
CA ASP A 142 0.95 -30.04 -16.49
C ASP A 142 2.43 -30.20 -16.90
N PRO A 143 2.74 -30.64 -18.13
CA PRO A 143 4.11 -30.96 -18.54
C PRO A 143 5.02 -29.73 -18.70
N ARG A 144 4.50 -28.51 -18.49
CA ARG A 144 5.31 -27.29 -18.37
C ARG A 144 5.95 -27.15 -17.00
N VAL A 145 5.46 -27.83 -15.97
CA VAL A 145 5.89 -27.67 -14.57
C VAL A 145 7.21 -28.39 -14.35
N ALA A 146 8.25 -27.63 -14.01
CA ALA A 146 9.55 -28.16 -13.64
C ALA A 146 10.11 -27.44 -12.40
N ILE A 147 11.01 -28.12 -11.69
CA ILE A 147 11.74 -27.58 -10.56
C ILE A 147 13.14 -27.12 -11.00
N ILE A 148 13.57 -25.98 -10.47
CA ILE A 148 14.97 -25.52 -10.48
C ILE A 148 15.46 -25.58 -9.03
N GLN A 149 16.42 -26.45 -8.73
CA GLN A 149 17.16 -26.45 -7.47
C GLN A 149 18.48 -25.70 -7.63
N VAL A 150 18.75 -24.70 -6.79
CA VAL A 150 20.05 -24.01 -6.73
C VAL A 150 20.82 -24.53 -5.52
N ILE A 151 21.88 -25.27 -5.79
CA ILE A 151 22.78 -25.84 -4.79
C ILE A 151 23.97 -24.88 -4.63
N PRO A 152 24.13 -24.19 -3.49
CA PRO A 152 25.21 -23.23 -3.30
C PRO A 152 26.59 -23.90 -3.20
N ASP A 153 27.62 -23.23 -3.72
CA ASP A 153 29.03 -23.46 -3.39
C ASP A 153 29.54 -22.47 -2.34
N GLU A 154 28.98 -21.26 -2.30
CA GLU A 154 29.29 -20.21 -1.33
C GLU A 154 28.03 -19.37 -1.11
N ILE A 155 27.74 -19.01 0.14
CA ILE A 155 26.71 -18.01 0.46
C ILE A 155 27.39 -16.87 1.19
N ARG A 156 27.19 -15.64 0.71
CA ARG A 156 27.57 -14.41 1.43
C ARG A 156 26.30 -13.69 1.82
N TYR A 157 26.23 -13.19 3.05
CA TYR A 157 25.13 -12.36 3.49
C TYR A 157 25.61 -11.23 4.39
N TRP A 158 24.85 -10.13 4.39
CA TRP A 158 25.05 -8.99 5.26
C TRP A 158 23.85 -8.85 6.19
N THR A 159 24.12 -8.78 7.49
CA THR A 159 23.12 -8.49 8.51
C THR A 159 23.45 -7.14 9.16
N ALA A 160 22.49 -6.23 9.21
CA ALA A 160 22.63 -5.01 9.99
C ALA A 160 22.59 -5.34 11.50
N THR A 161 23.72 -5.27 12.19
CA THR A 161 23.82 -5.53 13.64
C THR A 161 23.44 -4.33 14.51
N LYS A 162 22.95 -3.25 13.88
CA LYS A 162 22.42 -2.05 14.52
C LYS A 162 21.17 -1.58 13.80
N GLY A 163 20.15 -1.18 14.56
CA GLY A 163 19.02 -0.39 14.05
C GLY A 163 19.51 0.88 13.34
N LYS A 164 18.68 1.48 12.48
CA LYS A 164 19.09 2.55 11.54
C LYS A 164 19.88 3.68 12.23
N LEU A 165 19.36 4.19 13.36
CA LEU A 165 20.02 5.14 14.26
C LEU A 165 21.46 4.75 14.66
N GLY A 166 21.69 3.49 15.08
CA GLY A 166 23.01 3.02 15.49
C GLY A 166 24.02 2.93 14.33
N ARG A 167 23.52 2.83 13.09
CA ARG A 167 24.34 2.88 11.87
C ARG A 167 24.72 4.33 11.55
N ALA A 168 23.79 5.27 11.69
CA ALA A 168 24.05 6.70 11.54
C ALA A 168 25.11 7.20 12.55
N VAL A 169 25.03 6.78 13.81
CA VAL A 169 26.03 7.08 14.86
C VAL A 169 27.43 6.58 14.48
N ASP A 170 27.56 5.34 14.00
CA ASP A 170 28.85 4.82 13.53
C ASP A 170 29.41 5.62 12.35
N ILE A 171 28.57 5.98 11.38
CA ILE A 171 28.95 6.78 10.22
C ILE A 171 29.41 8.18 10.63
N GLY A 172 28.71 8.84 11.56
CA GLY A 172 29.08 10.15 12.11
C GLY A 172 30.40 10.12 12.89
N ILE A 173 30.59 9.12 13.76
CA ILE A 173 31.87 8.90 14.48
C ILE A 173 33.00 8.64 13.48
N SER A 174 32.74 7.89 12.41
CA SER A 174 33.72 7.61 11.36
C SER A 174 34.10 8.85 10.56
N ALA A 175 33.14 9.68 10.15
CA ALA A 175 33.39 10.96 9.48
C ALA A 175 34.23 11.90 10.36
N ALA A 176 33.93 11.97 11.66
CA ALA A 176 34.63 12.83 12.62
C ALA A 176 36.03 12.31 13.00
N THR A 177 36.25 10.98 13.02
CA THR A 177 37.52 10.38 13.50
C THR A 177 38.44 9.83 12.42
N GLY A 178 37.98 9.76 11.16
CA GLY A 178 38.72 9.15 10.05
C GLY A 178 38.90 7.63 10.17
N LYS A 179 38.14 6.97 11.05
CA LYS A 179 38.10 5.50 11.20
C LYS A 179 36.98 4.92 10.34
N THR A 180 37.07 3.64 9.99
CA THR A 180 36.03 2.97 9.21
C THR A 180 34.83 2.57 10.06
N ALA A 181 33.62 2.75 9.53
CA ALA A 181 32.40 2.22 10.11
C ALA A 181 32.17 0.80 9.60
N ALA A 182 31.63 -0.07 10.45
CA ALA A 182 31.10 -1.37 10.05
C ALA A 182 29.69 -1.50 10.66
N PRO A 183 28.65 -0.91 10.03
CA PRO A 183 27.29 -0.79 10.59
C PRO A 183 26.50 -2.12 10.57
N GLY A 184 27.20 -3.24 10.48
CA GLY A 184 26.66 -4.57 10.24
C GLY A 184 27.80 -5.55 9.93
N GLU A 185 27.44 -6.81 9.75
CA GLU A 185 28.37 -7.90 9.58
C GLU A 185 28.20 -8.58 8.22
N LEU A 186 29.31 -8.72 7.50
CA LEU A 186 29.44 -9.57 6.33
C LEU A 186 29.81 -10.97 6.80
N CYS A 187 28.93 -11.94 6.59
CA CYS A 187 29.16 -13.35 6.90
C CYS A 187 29.33 -14.16 5.60
N THR A 188 30.16 -15.20 5.66
CA THR A 188 30.33 -16.19 4.58
C THR A 188 30.07 -17.59 5.13
N ILE A 189 29.14 -18.32 4.51
CA ILE A 189 28.99 -19.77 4.65
C ILE A 189 29.77 -20.42 3.52
N THR A 190 30.84 -21.11 3.87
CA THR A 190 31.79 -21.72 2.94
C THR A 190 31.27 -23.04 2.38
N LYS A 191 31.88 -23.48 1.26
CA LYS A 191 31.57 -24.76 0.63
C LYS A 191 31.66 -25.97 1.57
N ASP A 192 32.57 -25.94 2.53
CA ASP A 192 32.78 -27.04 3.48
C ASP A 192 31.70 -27.03 4.57
N GLU A 193 31.26 -25.86 5.02
CA GLU A 193 30.11 -25.71 5.92
C GLU A 193 28.81 -26.15 5.24
N ILE A 194 28.60 -25.79 3.96
CA ILE A 194 27.45 -26.25 3.16
C ILE A 194 27.47 -27.79 3.02
N GLN A 195 28.61 -28.41 2.74
CA GLN A 195 28.72 -29.87 2.67
C GLN A 195 28.37 -30.56 4.00
N LEU A 196 28.72 -29.97 5.15
CA LEU A 196 28.34 -30.52 6.46
C LEU A 196 26.81 -30.54 6.65
N THR A 197 26.08 -29.51 6.22
CA THR A 197 24.61 -29.53 6.27
C THR A 197 24.02 -30.63 5.40
N GLN A 198 24.53 -30.84 4.19
CA GLN A 198 24.07 -31.87 3.26
C GLN A 198 24.34 -33.29 3.79
N VAL A 199 25.43 -33.50 4.53
CA VAL A 199 25.70 -34.76 5.25
C VAL A 199 24.71 -34.97 6.40
N ILE A 200 24.31 -33.92 7.14
CA ILE A 200 23.30 -34.03 8.20
C ILE A 200 21.92 -34.38 7.62
N VAL A 201 21.48 -33.68 6.57
CA VAL A 201 20.19 -33.93 5.89
C VAL A 201 20.13 -35.34 5.31
N SER A 202 21.22 -35.85 4.72
CA SER A 202 21.28 -37.22 4.19
C SER A 202 21.49 -38.34 5.23
N LEU A 203 21.71 -37.98 6.50
CA LEU A 203 21.77 -38.92 7.64
C LEU A 203 20.49 -38.94 8.48
N GLN A 204 19.57 -38.00 8.29
CA GLN A 204 18.22 -38.12 8.87
C GLN A 204 17.48 -39.28 8.18
N PRO A 205 16.87 -40.21 8.94
CA PRO A 205 16.02 -41.22 8.32
C PRO A 205 14.83 -40.50 7.68
N ALA A 206 14.55 -40.80 6.41
CA ALA A 206 13.39 -40.24 5.72
C ALA A 206 12.14 -40.50 6.55
N PHE A 207 11.55 -39.44 7.11
CA PHE A 207 10.31 -39.55 7.87
C PHE A 207 9.26 -40.19 6.95
N PRO A 208 8.59 -41.28 7.35
CA PRO A 208 7.44 -41.76 6.60
C PRO A 208 6.42 -40.61 6.54
N PRO A 209 5.71 -40.43 5.40
CA PRO A 209 4.69 -39.39 5.30
C PRO A 209 3.72 -39.53 6.47
N ARG A 210 3.30 -38.40 7.07
CA ARG A 210 2.40 -38.38 8.24
C ARG A 210 1.10 -39.12 7.92
N THR A 211 1.10 -40.41 8.24
CA THR A 211 -0.10 -41.23 8.36
C THR A 211 -0.79 -40.73 9.61
N ILE A 212 -1.87 -39.96 9.41
CA ILE A 212 -2.81 -39.64 10.47
C ILE A 212 -3.51 -40.96 10.80
N ASP A 213 -2.95 -41.73 11.73
CA ASP A 213 -3.48 -43.00 12.18
C ASP A 213 -4.51 -42.73 13.30
N PRO A 214 -5.83 -42.88 13.04
CA PRO A 214 -6.86 -42.24 13.86
C PRO A 214 -7.26 -43.12 15.06
N GLN A 215 -6.29 -43.54 15.89
CA GLN A 215 -6.61 -44.35 17.07
C GLN A 215 -5.61 -44.27 18.23
N THR A 216 -5.73 -43.20 19.04
CA THR A 216 -5.16 -43.16 20.41
C THR A 216 -6.05 -42.43 21.42
N TYR A 217 -7.35 -42.75 21.44
CA TYR A 217 -8.20 -42.54 22.61
C TYR A 217 -8.61 -43.90 23.17
N SER A 218 -8.16 -44.20 24.39
CA SER A 218 -8.46 -45.45 25.09
C SER A 218 -9.79 -45.38 25.84
N ASP A 219 -10.52 -46.48 25.79
CA ASP A 219 -11.72 -46.85 26.58
C ASP A 219 -12.20 -45.91 27.71
N SER A 220 -13.48 -45.54 27.64
CA SER A 220 -14.38 -45.63 28.81
C SER A 220 -15.89 -45.70 28.45
N GLY A 221 -16.29 -46.75 27.72
CA GLY A 221 -17.60 -47.42 27.85
C GLY A 221 -18.90 -46.79 27.30
N SER A 222 -19.72 -47.63 26.65
CA SER A 222 -21.17 -47.49 26.34
C SER A 222 -21.63 -46.36 25.40
N GLU A 223 -22.57 -46.53 24.44
CA GLU A 223 -23.28 -47.68 23.80
C GLU A 223 -23.99 -47.11 22.51
N GLU A 224 -24.50 -47.80 21.48
CA GLU A 224 -24.54 -49.23 21.10
C GLU A 224 -24.53 -49.45 19.56
N GLU A 225 -25.50 -48.89 18.78
CA GLU A 225 -25.72 -49.17 17.33
C GLU A 225 -25.78 -47.88 16.47
N ALA A 226 -25.30 -47.75 15.21
CA ALA A 226 -25.14 -48.62 14.02
C ALA A 226 -26.45 -48.81 13.18
N LEU A 227 -26.51 -48.86 11.83
CA LEU A 227 -25.57 -48.65 10.69
C LEU A 227 -26.20 -47.56 9.74
N GLY A 228 -25.88 -47.29 8.46
CA GLY A 228 -25.01 -47.81 7.36
C GLY A 228 -25.53 -47.28 5.98
N VAL A 229 -24.96 -47.54 4.79
CA VAL A 229 -23.67 -48.09 4.32
C VAL A 229 -23.52 -47.88 2.77
N CYS A 230 -22.29 -47.72 2.26
CA CYS A 230 -21.87 -47.68 0.82
C CYS A 230 -22.40 -46.52 -0.09
N GLN A 231 -21.68 -45.97 -1.11
CA GLN A 231 -20.76 -46.49 -2.14
C GLN A 231 -21.43 -47.33 -3.26
N VAL A 232 -20.98 -47.34 -4.53
CA VAL A 232 -20.30 -46.36 -5.42
C VAL A 232 -20.41 -46.90 -6.87
N MET A 233 -20.49 -46.05 -7.90
CA MET A 233 -20.28 -46.28 -9.37
C MET A 233 -20.76 -47.62 -10.02
N SER A 234 -21.33 -47.63 -11.24
CA SER A 234 -20.49 -47.44 -12.45
C SER A 234 -21.24 -47.53 -13.80
N TYR A 235 -20.66 -46.82 -14.78
CA TYR A 235 -20.59 -47.02 -16.25
C TYR A 235 -21.81 -47.28 -17.17
N THR A 236 -21.90 -46.37 -18.18
CA THR A 236 -22.18 -46.58 -19.62
C THR A 236 -23.49 -47.21 -20.11
N THR A 237 -24.13 -46.52 -21.05
CA THR A 237 -25.22 -47.03 -21.91
C THR A 237 -24.90 -46.81 -23.39
N GLU A 238 -24.85 -47.88 -24.19
CA GLU A 238 -24.94 -47.78 -25.66
C GLU A 238 -26.41 -47.65 -26.12
N ALA A 239 -26.61 -47.15 -27.35
CA ALA A 239 -27.92 -46.77 -27.86
C ALA A 239 -28.61 -47.85 -28.72
N THR A 240 -29.94 -47.94 -28.61
CA THR A 240 -30.83 -48.52 -29.63
C THR A 240 -32.07 -47.63 -29.80
N SER A 241 -32.77 -47.75 -30.94
CA SER A 241 -33.49 -46.62 -31.54
C SER A 241 -35.00 -46.80 -31.76
N THR A 242 -35.77 -45.74 -31.43
CA THR A 242 -37.04 -45.29 -32.07
C THR A 242 -38.30 -46.20 -32.04
N PRO A 243 -39.53 -45.70 -32.30
CA PRO A 243 -40.04 -44.30 -32.35
C PRO A 243 -41.44 -44.09 -31.63
N PHE A 244 -42.06 -42.92 -31.89
CA PHE A 244 -43.52 -42.66 -31.97
C PHE A 244 -44.37 -42.19 -30.74
N ASN A 245 -44.17 -40.91 -30.38
CA ASN A 245 -45.13 -39.77 -30.47
C ASN A 245 -46.56 -39.80 -29.86
N MET A 246 -46.99 -38.61 -29.39
CA MET A 246 -48.33 -38.14 -28.95
C MET A 246 -48.94 -38.70 -27.65
N GLY A 247 -49.15 -37.81 -26.67
CA GLY A 247 -49.97 -38.06 -25.47
C GLY A 247 -49.91 -36.88 -24.49
N SER A 248 -51.02 -36.17 -24.29
CA SER A 248 -51.09 -34.96 -23.47
C SER A 248 -51.20 -35.23 -21.96
N THR A 249 -50.46 -34.46 -21.15
CA THR A 249 -51.02 -33.72 -19.99
C THR A 249 -50.04 -32.61 -19.58
N GLY A 250 -50.56 -31.45 -19.15
CA GLY A 250 -49.72 -30.30 -18.78
C GLY A 250 -49.35 -30.28 -17.30
N VAL A 251 -48.13 -29.81 -17.00
CA VAL A 251 -47.70 -29.39 -15.66
C VAL A 251 -47.15 -27.96 -15.79
N SER A 252 -47.69 -27.03 -15.00
CA SER A 252 -47.22 -25.64 -14.99
C SER A 252 -45.95 -25.49 -14.16
N PRO A 253 -45.02 -24.57 -14.53
CA PRO A 253 -43.83 -24.32 -13.72
C PRO A 253 -44.23 -23.70 -12.37
N SER A 254 -43.90 -24.38 -11.28
CA SER A 254 -44.15 -23.91 -9.92
C SER A 254 -43.23 -22.74 -9.58
N LYS A 255 -43.78 -21.52 -9.48
CA LYS A 255 -43.06 -20.39 -8.89
C LYS A 255 -42.82 -20.65 -7.40
N SER A 256 -41.57 -20.88 -7.01
CA SER A 256 -41.15 -20.79 -5.61
C SER A 256 -41.12 -19.32 -5.17
N THR A 257 -42.12 -18.90 -4.41
CA THR A 257 -42.12 -17.57 -3.78
C THR A 257 -41.49 -17.66 -2.40
N ASN A 258 -40.47 -16.81 -2.12
CA ASN A 258 -39.86 -16.65 -0.79
C ASN A 258 -40.79 -15.91 0.21
N SER A 259 -42.08 -16.23 0.21
CA SER A 259 -43.14 -15.63 1.03
C SER A 259 -43.12 -16.07 2.50
N GLY A 260 -42.04 -16.74 2.94
CA GLY A 260 -41.83 -17.21 4.31
C GLY A 260 -40.63 -16.59 5.04
N SER A 261 -39.80 -15.77 4.39
CA SER A 261 -38.68 -15.10 5.08
C SER A 261 -39.13 -13.82 5.77
N THR A 262 -38.77 -13.67 7.05
CA THR A 262 -39.13 -12.51 7.88
C THR A 262 -38.63 -11.19 7.32
N ILE A 263 -37.47 -11.19 6.65
CA ILE A 263 -36.89 -10.00 6.01
C ILE A 263 -37.79 -9.40 4.92
N CYS A 264 -38.62 -10.21 4.24
CA CYS A 264 -39.59 -9.75 3.25
C CYS A 264 -40.87 -9.13 3.86
N SER A 265 -40.96 -9.03 5.20
CA SER A 265 -42.07 -8.37 5.92
C SER A 265 -41.69 -7.00 6.50
N ILE A 266 -40.43 -6.57 6.32
CA ILE A 266 -39.94 -5.26 6.74
C ILE A 266 -40.58 -4.17 5.85
N PRO A 267 -41.02 -3.02 6.39
CA PRO A 267 -41.54 -1.91 5.58
C PRO A 267 -40.52 -1.38 4.58
N THR A 268 -40.98 -0.99 3.39
CA THR A 268 -40.17 -0.45 2.28
C THR A 268 -39.25 0.67 2.73
N GLU A 269 -39.70 1.53 3.64
CA GLU A 269 -38.97 2.68 4.16
C GLU A 269 -37.78 2.24 5.02
N ILE A 270 -38.00 1.27 5.91
CA ILE A 270 -36.94 0.69 6.75
C ILE A 270 -35.95 -0.09 5.89
N LEU A 271 -36.44 -0.82 4.89
CA LEU A 271 -35.60 -1.57 3.95
C LEU A 271 -34.77 -0.65 3.04
N SER A 272 -35.31 0.51 2.66
CA SER A 272 -34.59 1.59 1.99
C SER A 272 -33.48 2.16 2.88
N SER A 273 -33.74 2.43 4.17
CA SER A 273 -32.69 2.90 5.11
C SER A 273 -31.61 1.84 5.36
N ILE A 274 -31.97 0.56 5.46
CA ILE A 274 -31.00 -0.55 5.54
C ILE A 274 -30.14 -0.60 4.27
N PHE A 275 -30.70 -0.32 3.09
CA PHE A 275 -29.93 -0.27 1.86
C PHE A 275 -29.03 0.97 1.74
N GLU A 276 -29.49 2.15 2.18
CA GLU A 276 -28.64 3.34 2.21
C GLU A 276 -27.44 3.12 3.14
N PHE A 277 -27.69 2.63 4.36
CA PHE A 277 -26.63 2.26 5.30
C PHE A 277 -25.70 1.15 4.78
N GLY A 278 -26.25 0.11 4.16
CA GLY A 278 -25.47 -0.99 3.57
C GLY A 278 -24.61 -0.58 2.37
N LYS A 279 -24.90 0.56 1.73
CA LYS A 279 -24.04 1.20 0.72
C LYS A 279 -22.99 2.14 1.36
N GLU A 280 -23.30 2.73 2.51
CA GLU A 280 -22.37 3.56 3.29
C GLU A 280 -21.36 2.72 4.09
N MET A 281 -21.61 1.42 4.26
CA MET A 281 -20.64 0.45 4.78
C MET A 281 -19.47 0.22 3.81
N ASP A 282 -18.26 0.15 4.37
CA ASP A 282 -16.98 0.14 3.66
C ASP A 282 -16.90 -0.97 2.58
N PRO A 283 -16.58 -0.64 1.31
CA PRO A 283 -16.32 -1.64 0.26
C PRO A 283 -15.24 -2.67 0.62
N GLU A 284 -14.28 -2.34 1.49
CA GLU A 284 -13.32 -3.31 2.04
C GLU A 284 -14.03 -4.43 2.81
N SER A 285 -15.04 -4.10 3.64
CA SER A 285 -15.83 -5.10 4.39
C SER A 285 -16.55 -6.12 3.51
N PHE A 286 -16.76 -5.81 2.23
CA PHE A 286 -17.32 -6.75 1.24
C PHE A 286 -16.27 -7.53 0.45
N ARG A 287 -14.96 -7.20 0.54
CA ARG A 287 -13.88 -8.02 -0.06
C ARG A 287 -13.64 -9.31 0.73
N TYR A 288 -13.70 -9.25 2.05
CA TYR A 288 -13.46 -10.39 2.95
C TYR A 288 -14.60 -11.44 2.96
N ALA A 289 -15.69 -11.20 2.20
CA ALA A 289 -16.70 -12.22 1.93
C ALA A 289 -16.26 -13.24 0.84
N SER A 290 -15.16 -12.96 0.13
CA SER A 290 -14.46 -13.88 -0.76
C SER A 290 -13.21 -14.44 -0.05
N PHE A 291 -12.99 -15.75 -0.17
CA PHE A 291 -11.92 -16.46 0.54
C PHE A 291 -10.49 -16.03 0.14
N GLU A 292 -9.57 -16.30 1.07
CA GLU A 292 -8.13 -16.01 1.03
C GLU A 292 -7.42 -16.40 -0.28
N GLY A 293 -6.36 -15.65 -0.61
CA GLY A 293 -5.19 -16.23 -1.29
C GLY A 293 -5.17 -16.23 -2.84
N PHE A 294 -5.68 -15.19 -3.50
CA PHE A 294 -5.53 -15.04 -4.96
C PHE A 294 -4.83 -13.75 -5.40
N ASP A 295 -4.07 -13.88 -6.50
CA ASP A 295 -3.40 -12.81 -7.25
C ASP A 295 -4.41 -11.77 -7.76
N VAL A 296 -4.02 -10.49 -7.80
CA VAL A 296 -4.92 -9.35 -8.01
C VAL A 296 -5.21 -9.09 -9.50
N GLN A 297 -5.70 -10.14 -10.18
CA GLN A 297 -6.73 -9.88 -11.20
C GLN A 297 -7.96 -9.38 -10.45
N ARG A 298 -8.33 -8.10 -10.66
CA ARG A 298 -9.48 -7.45 -10.01
C ARG A 298 -10.72 -8.34 -10.12
N ASP A 299 -11.02 -9.09 -9.06
CA ASP A 299 -12.23 -9.89 -9.00
C ASP A 299 -13.43 -8.93 -9.06
N ARG A 300 -14.52 -9.38 -9.69
CA ARG A 300 -15.57 -8.44 -10.13
C ARG A 300 -16.42 -7.98 -8.94
N PHE A 301 -15.94 -6.97 -8.23
CA PHE A 301 -16.71 -6.22 -7.23
C PHE A 301 -18.06 -5.83 -7.82
N ILE A 302 -19.13 -6.41 -7.29
CA ILE A 302 -20.50 -6.08 -7.67
C ILE A 302 -20.97 -5.04 -6.65
N PRO A 303 -21.26 -3.78 -7.06
CA PRO A 303 -21.72 -2.75 -6.14
C PRO A 303 -22.93 -3.20 -5.33
N PHE A 304 -23.00 -2.79 -4.06
CA PHE A 304 -24.03 -3.21 -3.11
C PHE A 304 -25.44 -3.04 -3.67
N GLU A 305 -25.74 -1.92 -4.32
CA GLU A 305 -27.03 -1.63 -4.93
C GLU A 305 -27.39 -2.61 -6.07
N ASN A 306 -26.40 -3.11 -6.80
CA ASN A 306 -26.60 -4.13 -7.83
C ASN A 306 -26.86 -5.50 -7.20
N LEU A 307 -26.14 -5.87 -6.15
CA LEU A 307 -26.37 -7.11 -5.39
C LEU A 307 -27.80 -7.15 -4.82
N VAL A 308 -28.20 -6.15 -4.04
CA VAL A 308 -29.53 -6.15 -3.40
C VAL A 308 -30.67 -6.06 -4.42
N SER A 309 -30.46 -5.39 -5.57
CA SER A 309 -31.46 -5.34 -6.63
C SER A 309 -31.74 -6.69 -7.31
N GLN A 310 -30.93 -7.73 -7.06
CA GLN A 310 -31.07 -9.06 -7.69
C GLN A 310 -31.68 -10.14 -6.77
N ILE A 311 -31.77 -9.89 -5.46
CA ILE A 311 -32.17 -10.92 -4.47
C ILE A 311 -33.62 -11.40 -4.68
N CYS A 312 -34.58 -10.49 -4.84
CA CYS A 312 -35.98 -10.82 -5.15
C CYS A 312 -36.74 -9.62 -5.72
N VAL A 313 -37.93 -9.84 -6.26
CA VAL A 313 -38.77 -8.78 -6.87
C VAL A 313 -39.11 -7.65 -5.89
N HIS A 314 -39.29 -7.93 -4.60
CA HIS A 314 -39.52 -6.89 -3.60
C HIS A 314 -38.26 -6.04 -3.40
N PHE A 315 -37.11 -6.66 -3.08
CA PHE A 315 -35.83 -5.98 -2.94
C PHE A 315 -35.43 -5.18 -4.19
N HIS A 316 -35.68 -5.71 -5.40
CA HIS A 316 -35.49 -5.00 -6.66
C HIS A 316 -36.28 -3.69 -6.71
N ASN A 317 -37.58 -3.75 -6.39
CA ASN A 317 -38.46 -2.59 -6.39
C ASN A 317 -38.09 -1.57 -5.29
N VAL A 318 -37.57 -2.01 -4.14
CA VAL A 318 -37.03 -1.11 -3.11
C VAL A 318 -35.74 -0.45 -3.60
N ALA A 319 -34.76 -1.23 -4.08
CA ALA A 319 -33.47 -0.71 -4.53
C ALA A 319 -33.61 0.31 -5.68
N VAL A 320 -34.39 -0.03 -6.72
CA VAL A 320 -34.71 0.90 -7.83
C VAL A 320 -35.66 2.03 -7.39
N GLY A 321 -36.38 1.82 -6.29
CA GLY A 321 -37.21 2.81 -5.60
C GLY A 321 -36.40 3.90 -4.89
N THR A 322 -35.23 3.56 -4.34
CA THR A 322 -34.35 4.39 -3.50
C THR A 322 -33.27 5.11 -4.32
N PRO A 323 -33.38 6.43 -4.58
CA PRO A 323 -32.50 7.08 -5.56
C PRO A 323 -31.05 7.26 -5.09
N LYS A 324 -30.80 7.39 -3.78
CA LYS A 324 -29.44 7.54 -3.20
C LYS A 324 -28.51 6.37 -3.54
N LEU A 325 -29.07 5.18 -3.78
CA LEU A 325 -28.27 4.00 -4.13
C LEU A 325 -27.53 4.16 -5.47
N TRP A 326 -27.97 5.07 -6.34
CA TRP A 326 -27.51 5.20 -7.72
C TRP A 326 -26.77 6.51 -8.02
N THR A 327 -26.33 7.23 -6.98
CA THR A 327 -25.73 8.59 -7.07
C THR A 327 -24.23 8.61 -7.38
N SER A 328 -23.48 7.64 -6.88
CA SER A 328 -22.06 7.46 -7.20
C SER A 328 -21.96 6.60 -8.46
N ILE A 329 -21.24 7.08 -9.46
CA ILE A 329 -21.09 6.44 -10.76
C ILE A 329 -19.60 6.34 -11.10
N GLN A 330 -19.04 5.16 -10.85
CA GLN A 330 -17.71 4.81 -11.33
C GLN A 330 -17.78 4.46 -12.83
N ILE A 331 -16.81 4.97 -13.58
CA ILE A 331 -16.65 4.80 -15.02
C ILE A 331 -15.19 4.40 -15.26
N ASP A 332 -14.98 3.15 -15.63
CA ASP A 332 -13.68 2.58 -16.01
C ASP A 332 -13.63 2.30 -17.54
N ARG A 333 -12.69 1.48 -18.01
CA ARG A 333 -12.65 1.00 -19.41
C ARG A 333 -13.72 -0.04 -19.78
N SER A 334 -14.35 -0.71 -18.82
CA SER A 334 -15.38 -1.75 -19.08
C SER A 334 -16.83 -1.22 -19.05
N THR A 335 -17.05 -0.09 -18.39
CA THR A 335 -18.35 0.56 -18.18
C THR A 335 -19.05 0.89 -19.50
N SER A 336 -20.36 0.67 -19.60
CA SER A 336 -21.17 1.00 -20.79
C SER A 336 -21.97 2.29 -20.63
N ALA A 337 -22.29 2.96 -21.74
CA ALA A 337 -23.19 4.14 -21.71
C ALA A 337 -24.60 3.79 -21.21
N GLU A 338 -25.06 2.55 -21.40
CA GLU A 338 -26.34 2.04 -20.87
C GLU A 338 -26.33 1.93 -19.34
N TYR A 339 -25.22 1.47 -18.75
CA TYR A 339 -25.02 1.43 -17.30
C TYR A 339 -25.07 2.84 -16.70
N VAL A 340 -24.32 3.78 -17.26
CA VAL A 340 -24.30 5.19 -16.83
C VAL A 340 -25.70 5.82 -16.95
N THR A 341 -26.38 5.61 -18.08
CA THR A 341 -27.75 6.09 -18.31
C THR A 341 -28.74 5.49 -17.30
N THR A 342 -28.56 4.22 -16.93
CA THR A 342 -29.38 3.54 -15.93
C THR A 342 -29.19 4.14 -14.53
N TYR A 343 -27.96 4.42 -14.12
CA TYR A 343 -27.66 5.06 -12.83
C TYR A 343 -28.23 6.49 -12.75
N ILE A 344 -28.04 7.30 -13.81
CA ILE A 344 -28.62 8.64 -13.92
C ILE A 344 -30.15 8.58 -13.88
N GLY A 345 -30.78 7.61 -14.54
CA GLY A 345 -32.23 7.42 -14.51
C GLY A 345 -32.77 7.03 -13.12
N ARG A 346 -32.03 6.18 -12.38
CA ARG A 346 -32.44 5.70 -11.05
C ARG A 346 -32.18 6.71 -9.93
N SER A 347 -31.16 7.55 -10.03
CA SER A 347 -30.84 8.63 -9.06
C SER A 347 -31.78 9.84 -9.14
N ARG A 348 -32.57 9.97 -10.23
CA ARG A 348 -33.68 10.93 -10.45
C ARG A 348 -33.34 12.41 -10.28
N SER A 349 -33.20 12.86 -9.04
CA SER A 349 -33.00 14.26 -8.65
C SER A 349 -31.96 14.47 -7.56
N CYS A 350 -31.32 13.41 -7.08
CA CYS A 350 -30.19 13.50 -6.16
C CYS A 350 -28.97 14.16 -6.84
N LEU A 351 -28.02 14.62 -6.03
CA LEU A 351 -26.71 15.03 -6.51
C LEU A 351 -25.91 13.79 -6.95
N LEU A 352 -24.97 13.98 -7.86
CA LEU A 352 -24.15 12.93 -8.45
C LEU A 352 -22.69 13.05 -8.05
N ASP A 353 -22.10 11.92 -7.71
CA ASP A 353 -20.66 11.71 -7.55
C ASP A 353 -20.16 10.92 -8.77
N LEU A 354 -19.20 11.47 -9.52
CA LEU A 354 -18.71 10.87 -10.76
C LEU A 354 -17.21 10.59 -10.66
N ARG A 355 -16.81 9.34 -10.91
CA ARG A 355 -15.39 8.92 -10.90
C ARG A 355 -15.02 8.28 -12.24
N LEU A 356 -14.14 8.92 -13.00
CA LEU A 356 -13.66 8.44 -14.31
C LEU A 356 -12.20 7.98 -14.20
N ASP A 357 -11.97 6.66 -14.20
CA ASP A 357 -10.64 6.03 -14.29
C ASP A 357 -10.34 5.67 -15.75
N LEU A 358 -9.53 6.51 -16.39
CA LEU A 358 -9.06 6.37 -17.77
C LEU A 358 -7.51 6.25 -17.81
N MET A 359 -6.90 5.75 -16.73
CA MET A 359 -5.44 5.62 -16.61
C MET A 359 -4.83 4.47 -17.42
N GLN A 360 -5.62 3.47 -17.82
CA GLN A 360 -5.06 2.14 -18.11
C GLN A 360 -4.48 1.95 -19.52
N GLN A 361 -4.94 2.64 -20.57
CA GLN A 361 -4.45 2.48 -21.97
C GLN A 361 -4.70 3.75 -22.82
N ASP A 362 -4.02 3.85 -23.97
CA ASP A 362 -4.16 4.96 -24.94
C ASP A 362 -5.60 5.12 -25.46
N VAL A 363 -6.33 6.11 -24.93
CA VAL A 363 -7.66 6.50 -25.40
C VAL A 363 -7.54 7.02 -26.84
N GLN A 364 -8.12 6.30 -27.79
CA GLN A 364 -8.15 6.74 -29.18
C GLN A 364 -9.09 7.95 -29.34
N PRO A 365 -8.74 8.97 -30.14
CA PRO A 365 -9.52 10.21 -30.25
C PRO A 365 -10.93 10.02 -30.84
N ASP A 366 -11.19 8.88 -31.51
CA ASP A 366 -12.49 8.50 -32.07
C ASP A 366 -13.26 7.48 -31.18
N ASP A 367 -13.05 7.43 -29.85
CA ASP A 367 -13.78 6.51 -28.96
C ASP A 367 -15.28 6.85 -28.84
N GLN A 368 -16.08 6.26 -29.72
CA GLN A 368 -17.55 6.35 -29.75
C GLN A 368 -18.22 5.91 -28.44
N ARG A 369 -17.59 5.06 -27.63
CA ARG A 369 -18.11 4.66 -26.31
C ARG A 369 -17.90 5.78 -25.30
N LEU A 370 -16.73 6.42 -25.30
CA LEU A 370 -16.50 7.62 -24.48
C LEU A 370 -17.46 8.74 -24.88
N GLU A 371 -17.66 9.00 -26.17
CA GLU A 371 -18.65 9.97 -26.64
C GLU A 371 -20.08 9.67 -26.16
N ALA A 372 -20.50 8.40 -26.17
CA ALA A 372 -21.81 7.99 -25.66
C ALA A 372 -21.93 8.17 -24.14
N ILE A 373 -20.85 7.97 -23.38
CA ILE A 373 -20.80 8.22 -21.93
C ILE A 373 -20.83 9.72 -21.63
N LEU A 374 -20.03 10.52 -22.34
CA LEU A 374 -20.03 11.99 -22.24
C LEU A 374 -21.42 12.57 -22.53
N GLY A 375 -22.09 12.06 -23.58
CA GLY A 375 -23.47 12.42 -23.93
C GLY A 375 -24.51 12.09 -22.84
N ALA A 376 -24.25 11.11 -21.97
CA ALA A 376 -25.11 10.79 -20.83
C ALA A 376 -24.81 11.68 -19.59
N ILE A 377 -23.54 11.91 -19.25
CA ILE A 377 -23.17 12.65 -18.04
C ILE A 377 -23.32 14.17 -18.19
N LEU A 378 -22.89 14.76 -19.32
CA LEU A 378 -22.80 16.21 -19.49
C LEU A 378 -24.13 16.97 -19.31
N PRO A 379 -25.29 16.47 -19.80
CA PRO A 379 -26.59 17.11 -19.54
C PRO A 379 -26.99 17.18 -18.05
N ASN A 380 -26.30 16.44 -17.18
CA ASN A 380 -26.56 16.37 -15.74
C ASN A 380 -25.54 17.16 -14.89
N SER A 381 -24.63 17.93 -15.52
CA SER A 381 -23.59 18.74 -14.86
C SER A 381 -24.11 19.70 -13.79
N TYR A 382 -25.34 20.20 -13.93
CA TYR A 382 -26.00 21.08 -12.97
C TYR A 382 -26.20 20.50 -11.55
N ARG A 383 -25.95 19.19 -11.37
CA ARG A 383 -26.12 18.45 -10.10
C ARG A 383 -24.96 17.54 -9.74
N TRP A 384 -23.80 17.68 -10.37
CA TRP A 384 -22.58 17.02 -9.89
C TRP A 384 -22.16 17.69 -8.56
N CYS A 385 -21.93 16.92 -7.50
CA CYS A 385 -21.37 17.39 -6.23
C CYS A 385 -19.91 16.95 -6.04
N SER A 386 -19.53 15.82 -6.62
CA SER A 386 -18.15 15.33 -6.69
C SER A 386 -17.80 14.92 -8.13
N LEU A 387 -16.58 15.22 -8.53
CA LEU A 387 -16.01 14.79 -9.81
C LEU A 387 -14.53 14.40 -9.60
N SER A 388 -14.18 13.13 -9.79
CA SER A 388 -12.80 12.63 -9.87
C SER A 388 -12.49 12.18 -11.30
N LEU A 389 -11.41 12.73 -11.88
CA LEU A 389 -10.93 12.45 -13.23
C LEU A 389 -9.49 11.97 -13.18
N SER A 390 -9.19 10.75 -13.63
CA SER A 390 -7.82 10.24 -13.75
C SER A 390 -7.53 9.86 -15.20
N TYR A 391 -6.54 10.49 -15.82
CA TYR A 391 -6.22 10.36 -17.24
C TYR A 391 -4.71 10.17 -17.46
N ASN A 392 -4.31 9.14 -18.22
CA ASN A 392 -2.89 8.86 -18.44
C ASN A 392 -2.23 9.92 -19.33
N ARG A 393 -2.81 10.17 -20.51
CA ARG A 393 -2.25 11.05 -21.53
C ARG A 393 -3.33 11.87 -22.23
N GLU A 394 -3.33 13.18 -22.02
CA GLU A 394 -4.24 14.10 -22.69
C GLU A 394 -3.77 14.47 -24.10
N CYS A 395 -4.71 14.52 -25.04
CA CYS A 395 -4.41 14.90 -26.42
C CYS A 395 -4.57 16.41 -26.59
N ALA A 396 -3.47 17.14 -26.83
CA ALA A 396 -3.48 18.61 -26.89
C ALA A 396 -4.46 19.21 -27.93
N ASN A 397 -4.79 18.45 -28.98
CA ASN A 397 -5.76 18.88 -30.00
C ASN A 397 -7.23 18.74 -29.57
N GLN A 398 -7.56 17.83 -28.65
CA GLN A 398 -8.93 17.60 -28.15
C GLN A 398 -8.95 17.16 -26.66
N PRO A 399 -8.47 18.00 -25.71
CA PRO A 399 -8.31 17.58 -24.32
C PRO A 399 -9.65 17.20 -23.65
N THR A 400 -9.75 15.96 -23.17
CA THR A 400 -10.98 15.35 -22.62
C THR A 400 -11.43 16.03 -21.33
N VAL A 401 -10.51 16.34 -20.40
CA VAL A 401 -10.75 17.10 -19.17
C VAL A 401 -11.31 18.48 -19.49
N MET A 402 -10.82 19.16 -20.52
CA MET A 402 -11.41 20.45 -20.96
C MET A 402 -12.83 20.26 -21.50
N ARG A 403 -13.09 19.20 -22.27
CA ARG A 403 -14.44 18.90 -22.79
C ARG A 403 -15.44 18.62 -21.67
N ILE A 404 -15.02 17.86 -20.65
CA ILE A 404 -15.82 17.59 -19.44
C ILE A 404 -16.06 18.87 -18.65
N CYS A 405 -15.01 19.64 -18.38
CA CYS A 405 -15.05 20.78 -17.48
C CYS A 405 -15.43 22.11 -18.14
N ASN A 406 -15.87 22.12 -19.41
CA ASN A 406 -16.45 23.30 -20.07
C ASN A 406 -17.98 23.42 -19.85
N CYS A 407 -18.54 22.61 -18.95
CA CYS A 407 -19.94 22.69 -18.53
C CYS A 407 -20.14 23.64 -17.33
N LEU A 408 -21.39 23.80 -16.88
CA LEU A 408 -21.73 24.50 -15.63
C LEU A 408 -21.93 23.47 -14.51
N ALA A 409 -21.11 23.56 -13.46
CA ALA A 409 -21.18 22.68 -12.29
C ALA A 409 -21.48 23.47 -10.99
N PRO A 410 -22.66 24.12 -10.89
CA PRO A 410 -23.03 25.03 -9.79
C PRO A 410 -23.26 24.35 -8.42
N ALA A 411 -23.24 23.02 -8.35
CA ALA A 411 -23.40 22.23 -7.13
C ALA A 411 -22.12 21.49 -6.71
N LEU A 412 -21.03 21.65 -7.47
CA LEU A 412 -19.76 20.94 -7.29
C LEU A 412 -19.07 21.42 -6.01
N GLN A 413 -18.70 20.48 -5.14
CA GLN A 413 -18.07 20.71 -3.84
C GLN A 413 -16.69 20.06 -3.76
N HIS A 414 -16.51 18.93 -4.44
CA HIS A 414 -15.27 18.16 -4.52
C HIS A 414 -14.84 18.00 -5.98
N LEU A 415 -13.57 18.30 -6.29
CA LEU A 415 -12.97 18.10 -7.60
C LEU A 415 -11.57 17.47 -7.45
N SER A 416 -11.35 16.32 -8.06
CA SER A 416 -10.03 15.68 -8.19
C SER A 416 -9.70 15.51 -9.67
N ILE A 417 -8.51 15.95 -10.09
CA ILE A 417 -8.01 15.78 -11.46
C ILE A 417 -6.56 15.30 -11.40
N ALA A 418 -6.29 14.12 -11.96
CA ALA A 418 -4.96 13.58 -12.19
C ALA A 418 -4.70 13.45 -13.70
N VAL A 419 -3.63 14.08 -14.19
CA VAL A 419 -3.17 13.94 -15.58
C VAL A 419 -1.65 13.81 -15.60
N ASP A 420 -1.14 12.65 -16.02
CA ASP A 420 0.31 12.40 -15.99
C ASP A 420 1.03 12.90 -17.26
N ASP A 421 0.41 12.82 -18.43
CA ASP A 421 1.02 13.14 -19.73
C ASP A 421 0.14 14.05 -20.61
N VAL A 422 0.77 14.77 -21.52
CA VAL A 422 0.11 15.57 -22.57
C VAL A 422 0.93 15.50 -23.86
N ASP A 423 0.28 15.22 -24.98
CA ASP A 423 0.95 15.25 -26.30
C ASP A 423 1.52 16.65 -26.59
N GLU A 424 2.78 16.72 -27.05
CA GLU A 424 3.46 17.98 -27.42
C GLU A 424 3.53 19.05 -26.31
N ALA A 425 3.64 18.63 -25.04
CA ALA A 425 3.72 19.53 -23.88
C ALA A 425 4.93 20.50 -23.91
N ASP A 426 4.69 21.76 -24.27
CA ASP A 426 5.67 22.85 -24.15
C ASP A 426 5.74 23.36 -22.71
N ALA A 427 6.86 23.09 -22.03
CA ALA A 427 7.12 23.53 -20.66
C ALA A 427 7.10 25.07 -20.47
N THR A 428 7.24 25.86 -21.54
CA THR A 428 7.13 27.33 -21.46
C THR A 428 5.68 27.82 -21.32
N ILE A 429 4.68 26.98 -21.67
CA ILE A 429 3.26 27.29 -21.45
C ILE A 429 2.91 27.25 -19.96
N VAL A 430 3.51 26.31 -19.20
CA VAL A 430 3.21 26.03 -17.78
C VAL A 430 3.32 27.27 -16.87
N ASN A 431 4.35 28.10 -17.06
CA ASN A 431 4.58 29.30 -16.25
C ASN A 431 4.16 30.60 -16.96
N SER A 432 3.70 30.58 -18.22
CA SER A 432 3.33 31.79 -18.96
C SER A 432 1.84 32.16 -18.89
N ASP A 433 0.94 31.22 -18.58
CA ASP A 433 -0.43 31.55 -18.15
C ASP A 433 -0.62 31.32 -16.64
N VAL A 434 -0.88 32.41 -15.92
CA VAL A 434 -1.17 32.41 -14.47
C VAL A 434 -2.67 32.68 -14.22
N ASN A 435 -3.46 32.92 -15.27
CA ASN A 435 -4.83 33.43 -15.16
C ASN A 435 -5.85 32.30 -14.96
N THR A 436 -6.35 32.13 -13.74
CA THR A 436 -7.49 31.24 -13.46
C THR A 436 -8.83 31.95 -13.72
N PRO A 437 -9.92 31.23 -14.09
CA PRO A 437 -10.03 29.78 -14.25
C PRO A 437 -9.71 29.28 -15.68
N HIS A 438 -9.01 28.16 -15.79
CA HIS A 438 -8.76 27.46 -17.05
C HIS A 438 -10.00 26.63 -17.45
N ILE A 439 -10.48 25.82 -16.49
CA ILE A 439 -11.66 24.95 -16.57
C ILE A 439 -12.83 25.55 -15.76
N PHE A 440 -14.05 25.09 -16.01
CA PHE A 440 -15.28 25.58 -15.38
C PHE A 440 -15.43 27.11 -15.40
N ARG A 441 -15.18 27.72 -16.57
CA ARG A 441 -15.16 29.18 -16.76
C ARG A 441 -16.48 29.90 -16.45
N GLY A 442 -17.58 29.16 -16.29
CA GLY A 442 -18.87 29.68 -15.80
C GLY A 442 -18.99 29.78 -14.26
N GLY A 443 -17.96 29.35 -13.52
CA GLY A 443 -17.89 29.40 -12.06
C GLY A 443 -18.34 28.11 -11.36
N THR A 444 -17.71 27.81 -10.23
CA THR A 444 -17.99 26.68 -9.33
C THR A 444 -18.18 27.21 -7.90
N PRO A 445 -19.32 27.87 -7.61
CA PRO A 445 -19.50 28.70 -6.40
C PRO A 445 -19.57 27.93 -5.09
N THR A 446 -19.70 26.60 -5.14
CA THR A 446 -19.76 25.69 -3.99
C THR A 446 -18.48 24.88 -3.78
N LEU A 447 -17.44 25.08 -4.59
CA LEU A 447 -16.25 24.24 -4.62
C LEU A 447 -15.36 24.51 -3.40
N GLN A 448 -15.23 23.50 -2.53
CA GLN A 448 -14.52 23.57 -1.25
C GLN A 448 -13.26 22.69 -1.23
N PHE A 449 -13.28 21.53 -1.89
CA PHE A 449 -12.13 20.63 -2.00
C PHE A 449 -11.62 20.58 -3.44
N ILE A 450 -10.30 20.71 -3.62
CA ILE A 450 -9.62 20.52 -4.90
C ILE A 450 -8.37 19.64 -4.72
N ARG A 451 -8.22 18.64 -5.60
CA ARG A 451 -6.96 17.93 -5.85
C ARG A 451 -6.52 18.08 -7.29
N LEU A 452 -5.28 18.53 -7.50
CA LEU A 452 -4.64 18.62 -8.82
C LEU A 452 -3.34 17.81 -8.80
N ARG A 453 -3.33 16.68 -9.53
CA ARG A 453 -2.21 15.74 -9.62
C ARG A 453 -1.58 15.75 -11.02
N GLY A 454 -0.26 15.71 -11.05
CA GLY A 454 0.54 15.81 -12.28
C GLY A 454 0.33 17.14 -12.99
N LEU A 455 0.22 17.09 -14.31
CA LEU A 455 0.06 18.25 -15.19
C LEU A 455 -1.25 19.04 -14.95
N ALA A 456 -2.20 18.47 -14.21
CA ALA A 456 -3.44 19.15 -13.83
C ALA A 456 -3.21 20.44 -13.02
N MET A 457 -2.15 20.51 -12.19
CA MET A 457 -1.85 21.73 -11.41
C MET A 457 -1.42 22.90 -12.29
N HIS A 458 -0.87 22.62 -13.47
CA HIS A 458 -0.49 23.61 -14.47
C HIS A 458 -1.68 23.96 -15.39
N LEU A 459 -2.35 22.94 -15.92
CA LEU A 459 -3.26 23.10 -17.06
C LEU A 459 -4.75 23.17 -16.71
N PHE A 460 -5.19 22.57 -15.60
CA PHE A 460 -6.62 22.35 -15.31
C PHE A 460 -7.07 23.00 -13.99
N ARG A 461 -6.60 24.22 -13.73
CA ARG A 461 -6.99 25.03 -12.55
C ARG A 461 -8.42 25.61 -12.71
N PRO A 462 -9.38 25.33 -11.81
CA PRO A 462 -10.69 25.98 -11.78
C PRO A 462 -10.62 27.35 -11.07
N GLN A 463 -11.75 27.87 -10.61
CA GLN A 463 -11.79 29.07 -9.76
C GLN A 463 -11.55 28.68 -8.29
N LEU A 464 -10.52 29.26 -7.66
CA LEU A 464 -10.03 28.81 -6.35
C LEU A 464 -10.58 29.61 -5.15
N ASN A 465 -11.36 30.67 -5.37
CA ASN A 465 -11.63 31.73 -4.37
C ASN A 465 -12.52 31.33 -3.17
N ALA A 466 -13.03 30.11 -3.12
CA ALA A 466 -13.87 29.57 -2.05
C ALA A 466 -13.33 28.25 -1.47
N VAL A 467 -12.13 27.85 -1.89
CA VAL A 467 -11.54 26.54 -1.58
C VAL A 467 -11.03 26.51 -0.15
N VAL A 468 -11.42 25.47 0.57
CA VAL A 468 -11.11 25.18 1.98
C VAL A 468 -9.93 24.21 2.06
N THR A 469 -9.91 23.21 1.19
CA THR A 469 -8.87 22.17 1.11
C THR A 469 -8.27 22.12 -0.29
N LEU A 470 -6.94 22.21 -0.39
CA LEU A 470 -6.19 22.15 -1.65
C LEU A 470 -5.06 21.11 -1.60
N HIS A 471 -5.07 20.14 -2.52
CA HIS A 471 -4.00 19.17 -2.73
C HIS A 471 -3.29 19.46 -4.05
N LEU A 472 -1.97 19.60 -4.00
CA LEU A 472 -1.08 19.68 -5.16
C LEU A 472 -0.13 18.48 -5.11
N ASP A 473 -0.27 17.56 -6.07
CA ASP A 473 0.51 16.32 -6.11
C ASP A 473 1.38 16.26 -7.38
N GLN A 474 2.70 16.37 -7.27
CA GLN A 474 3.59 16.24 -8.43
C GLN A 474 3.85 14.75 -8.75
N THR A 475 3.42 14.27 -9.92
CA THR A 475 3.77 12.92 -10.45
C THR A 475 4.88 12.94 -11.50
N ARG A 476 5.22 14.12 -12.04
CA ARG A 476 6.34 14.34 -12.95
C ARG A 476 7.06 15.63 -12.59
N SER A 477 8.39 15.64 -12.68
CA SER A 477 9.22 16.82 -12.40
C SER A 477 9.07 17.89 -13.50
N VAL A 478 7.97 18.64 -13.40
CA VAL A 478 7.69 19.87 -14.14
C VAL A 478 7.52 20.97 -13.08
N PRO A 479 8.59 21.71 -12.76
CA PRO A 479 8.56 22.63 -11.62
C PRO A 479 7.89 23.96 -11.98
N LEU A 480 7.16 24.52 -11.02
CA LEU A 480 6.61 25.87 -11.07
C LEU A 480 7.69 26.91 -10.73
N ASP A 481 7.48 28.14 -11.20
CA ASP A 481 8.08 29.31 -10.58
C ASP A 481 7.43 29.58 -9.22
N TYR A 482 8.23 30.03 -8.23
CA TYR A 482 7.73 30.36 -6.87
C TYR A 482 6.56 31.35 -6.90
N SER A 483 6.58 32.33 -7.81
CA SER A 483 5.49 33.29 -8.03
C SER A 483 4.20 32.62 -8.49
N THR A 484 4.29 31.63 -9.39
CA THR A 484 3.14 30.85 -9.87
C THR A 484 2.58 29.97 -8.76
N PHE A 485 3.43 29.26 -8.03
CA PHE A 485 3.03 28.46 -6.87
C PHE A 485 2.34 29.31 -5.78
N ARG A 486 2.97 30.41 -5.37
CA ARG A 486 2.43 31.36 -4.39
C ARG A 486 1.08 31.93 -4.85
N SER A 487 0.94 32.27 -6.13
CA SER A 487 -0.33 32.72 -6.71
C SER A 487 -1.43 31.66 -6.56
N ILE A 488 -1.15 30.39 -6.88
CA ILE A 488 -2.12 29.29 -6.77
C ILE A 488 -2.64 29.17 -5.33
N ILE A 489 -1.76 29.06 -4.33
CA ILE A 489 -2.19 28.79 -2.95
C ILE A 489 -2.74 30.02 -2.22
N THR A 490 -2.38 31.24 -2.63
CA THR A 490 -2.97 32.48 -2.08
C THR A 490 -4.26 32.93 -2.78
N CYS A 491 -4.71 32.26 -3.85
CA CYS A 491 -5.98 32.56 -4.51
C CYS A 491 -7.23 32.32 -3.64
N SER A 492 -7.14 31.52 -2.58
CA SER A 492 -8.25 31.33 -1.63
C SER A 492 -7.96 32.01 -0.28
N PRO A 493 -8.78 33.01 0.14
CA PRO A 493 -8.73 33.52 1.50
C PRO A 493 -9.37 32.56 2.53
N CYS A 494 -9.97 31.46 2.08
CA CYS A 494 -10.69 30.48 2.89
C CYS A 494 -9.90 29.17 3.10
N LEU A 495 -8.66 29.08 2.62
CA LEU A 495 -7.85 27.87 2.70
C LEU A 495 -7.47 27.56 4.15
N THR A 496 -8.06 26.51 4.72
CA THR A 496 -7.73 25.97 6.05
C THR A 496 -6.80 24.76 5.98
N HIS A 497 -6.78 24.03 4.86
CA HIS A 497 -6.04 22.78 4.72
C HIS A 497 -5.23 22.72 3.41
N LEU A 498 -3.92 22.50 3.50
CA LEU A 498 -3.01 22.47 2.34
C LEU A 498 -2.17 21.19 2.34
N SER A 499 -2.21 20.47 1.21
CA SER A 499 -1.43 19.27 0.94
C SER A 499 -0.46 19.51 -0.22
N ILE A 500 0.83 19.28 0.04
CA ILE A 500 1.93 19.45 -0.91
C ILE A 500 2.67 18.12 -1.03
N TYR A 501 2.76 17.57 -2.25
CA TYR A 501 3.54 16.35 -2.54
C TYR A 501 4.46 16.57 -3.75
N GLY A 502 5.73 16.23 -3.59
CA GLY A 502 6.79 16.31 -4.60
C GLY A 502 7.35 17.72 -4.81
N ASP A 503 8.51 17.80 -5.48
CA ASP A 503 9.33 19.00 -5.60
C ASP A 503 8.78 19.93 -6.71
N MET A 504 7.59 20.49 -6.44
CA MET A 504 6.80 21.26 -7.41
C MET A 504 7.29 22.69 -7.67
N ILE A 505 8.40 23.12 -7.03
CA ILE A 505 8.98 24.45 -7.15
C ILE A 505 10.42 24.29 -7.64
N SER A 506 10.83 25.13 -8.61
CA SER A 506 12.18 25.05 -9.18
C SER A 506 13.26 25.31 -8.12
N PRO A 507 14.43 24.64 -8.17
CA PRO A 507 15.60 24.94 -7.34
C PRO A 507 16.25 26.26 -7.77
N GLN A 508 15.54 27.34 -7.45
CA GLN A 508 15.96 28.74 -7.41
C GLN A 508 16.11 29.11 -5.93
N PRO A 509 16.95 30.10 -5.56
CA PRO A 509 17.06 30.52 -4.17
C PRO A 509 15.70 30.98 -3.63
N TRP A 510 15.15 30.22 -2.69
CA TRP A 510 13.87 30.52 -2.04
C TRP A 510 13.91 31.94 -1.45
N PRO A 511 12.92 32.82 -1.72
CA PRO A 511 12.96 34.18 -1.22
C PRO A 511 12.72 34.25 0.30
N GLY A 512 12.16 33.20 0.91
CA GLY A 512 11.91 33.12 2.35
C GLY A 512 11.12 34.33 2.85
N GLU A 513 11.65 35.01 3.87
CA GLU A 513 11.04 36.21 4.45
C GLU A 513 11.08 37.46 3.54
N ALA A 514 11.79 37.43 2.40
CA ALA A 514 11.79 38.53 1.45
C ALA A 514 10.54 38.58 0.55
N ASP A 515 9.82 37.46 0.37
CA ASP A 515 8.52 37.42 -0.32
C ASP A 515 7.57 36.34 0.25
N PRO A 516 7.14 36.47 1.52
CA PRO A 516 6.44 35.41 2.24
C PRO A 516 5.02 35.11 1.72
N ILE A 517 4.54 33.91 2.01
CA ILE A 517 3.24 33.39 1.61
C ILE A 517 2.28 33.51 2.81
N TYR A 518 1.40 34.51 2.78
CA TYR A 518 0.42 34.74 3.85
C TYR A 518 -0.81 33.85 3.66
N LEU A 519 -1.00 32.89 4.56
CA LEU A 519 -2.17 32.00 4.61
C LEU A 519 -2.89 32.14 5.97
N PRO A 520 -3.59 33.26 6.22
CA PRO A 520 -4.10 33.62 7.55
C PRO A 520 -5.26 32.75 8.05
N ALA A 521 -5.80 31.88 7.18
CA ALA A 521 -6.84 30.91 7.52
C ALA A 521 -6.29 29.48 7.70
N LEU A 522 -5.02 29.21 7.38
CA LEU A 522 -4.48 27.85 7.37
C LEU A 522 -4.35 27.27 8.78
N GLU A 523 -4.96 26.12 8.97
CA GLU A 523 -5.06 25.37 10.23
C GLU A 523 -4.25 24.06 10.14
N SER A 524 -4.31 23.33 9.01
CA SER A 524 -3.47 22.13 8.79
C SER A 524 -2.63 22.21 7.50
N LEU A 525 -1.36 21.83 7.61
CA LEU A 525 -0.40 21.73 6.52
C LEU A 525 0.20 20.31 6.49
N ARG A 526 0.32 19.72 5.30
CA ARG A 526 1.12 18.51 5.10
C ARG A 526 2.06 18.61 3.90
N ILE A 527 3.27 18.10 4.07
CA ILE A 527 4.36 18.21 3.10
C ILE A 527 5.02 16.83 2.90
N SER A 528 5.27 16.48 1.64
CA SER A 528 6.18 15.42 1.23
C SER A 528 6.95 15.89 -0.01
N GLY A 529 8.22 15.54 -0.12
CA GLY A 529 9.15 15.99 -1.15
C GLY A 529 10.27 14.98 -1.34
N VAL A 530 10.84 14.94 -2.55
CA VAL A 530 11.79 13.89 -2.98
C VAL A 530 13.23 14.42 -3.01
N SER A 531 13.42 15.74 -3.07
CA SER A 531 14.74 16.41 -3.05
C SER A 531 15.05 17.20 -1.77
N GLY A 532 14.19 17.12 -0.75
CA GLY A 532 14.37 17.76 0.55
C GLY A 532 14.14 19.29 0.59
N GLU A 533 14.54 20.02 -0.46
CA GLU A 533 14.49 21.51 -0.48
C GLU A 533 13.10 22.10 -0.15
N ILE A 534 12.02 21.38 -0.50
CA ILE A 534 10.65 21.86 -0.32
C ILE A 534 10.22 21.98 1.14
N TYR A 535 10.75 21.16 2.06
CA TYR A 535 10.35 21.22 3.47
C TYR A 535 10.81 22.51 4.11
N ALA A 536 12.12 22.80 4.05
CA ALA A 536 12.66 24.05 4.56
C ALA A 536 12.12 25.27 3.81
N GLY A 537 11.99 25.17 2.49
CA GLY A 537 11.43 26.24 1.66
C GLY A 537 10.01 26.66 2.07
N ILE A 538 9.08 25.70 2.17
CA ILE A 538 7.68 25.95 2.56
C ILE A 538 7.61 26.43 4.02
N LEU A 539 8.32 25.78 4.95
CA LEU A 539 8.23 26.09 6.37
C LEU A 539 8.91 27.43 6.76
N LEU A 540 9.77 27.99 5.90
CA LEU A 540 10.28 29.37 6.01
C LEU A 540 9.43 30.40 5.24
N ALA A 541 8.85 30.02 4.11
CA ALA A 541 8.07 30.94 3.27
C ALA A 541 6.64 31.16 3.78
N VAL A 542 5.99 30.15 4.37
CA VAL A 542 4.59 30.24 4.82
C VAL A 542 4.46 30.98 6.15
N ASN A 543 3.50 31.90 6.20
CA ASN A 543 3.03 32.59 7.39
C ASN A 543 1.56 32.20 7.63
N ALA A 544 1.37 31.28 8.58
CA ALA A 544 0.08 30.67 8.93
C ALA A 544 -0.14 30.72 10.46
N PRO A 545 -0.56 31.88 11.02
CA PRO A 545 -0.63 32.11 12.47
C PRO A 545 -1.69 31.26 13.20
N LYS A 546 -2.52 30.53 12.45
CA LYS A 546 -3.54 29.62 12.94
C LYS A 546 -3.12 28.14 12.91
N MET A 547 -1.97 27.81 12.33
CA MET A 547 -1.62 26.43 12.00
C MET A 547 -1.49 25.60 13.29
N ASP A 548 -2.45 24.70 13.52
CA ASP A 548 -2.50 23.81 14.67
C ASP A 548 -2.00 22.40 14.33
N SER A 549 -1.93 22.05 13.03
CA SER A 549 -1.59 20.71 12.55
C SER A 549 -0.49 20.74 11.46
N LEU A 550 0.56 19.93 11.65
CA LEU A 550 1.65 19.72 10.69
C LEU A 550 1.92 18.23 10.48
N ILE A 551 1.95 17.78 9.22
CA ILE A 551 2.38 16.42 8.84
C ILE A 551 3.57 16.48 7.89
N LEU A 552 4.63 15.74 8.17
CA LEU A 552 5.82 15.61 7.33
C LEU A 552 6.01 14.14 6.92
N LYS A 553 6.25 13.86 5.63
CA LYS A 553 6.34 12.49 5.09
C LYS A 553 7.53 12.29 4.15
N GLU A 554 8.31 11.22 4.36
CA GLU A 554 9.54 10.85 3.60
C GLU A 554 10.76 11.79 3.78
N LEU A 555 10.67 12.78 4.67
CA LEU A 555 11.73 13.77 4.96
C LEU A 555 12.98 13.10 5.56
N GLN A 556 14.17 13.59 5.21
CA GLN A 556 15.48 13.11 5.66
C GLN A 556 16.17 14.12 6.59
N GLU A 557 17.09 13.67 7.46
CA GLU A 557 17.72 14.51 8.51
C GLU A 557 18.32 15.85 8.01
N HIS A 558 18.86 15.89 6.79
CA HIS A 558 19.51 17.06 6.20
C HIS A 558 18.53 18.04 5.51
N ASP A 559 17.30 17.63 5.23
CA ASP A 559 16.32 18.43 4.47
C ASP A 559 15.90 19.71 5.22
N LEU A 560 16.09 19.72 6.54
CA LEU A 560 15.75 20.83 7.42
C LEU A 560 16.95 21.69 7.82
N ASP A 561 18.18 21.42 7.35
CA ASP A 561 19.36 22.24 7.71
C ASP A 561 19.19 23.74 7.43
N SER A 562 18.52 24.08 6.31
CA SER A 562 18.20 25.49 6.01
C SER A 562 17.03 26.06 6.84
N PHE A 563 16.10 25.22 7.29
CA PHE A 563 15.01 25.59 8.20
C PHE A 563 15.57 25.91 9.59
N TRP A 564 16.44 25.03 10.08
CA TRP A 564 17.14 25.09 11.35
C TRP A 564 17.96 26.37 11.55
N ASP A 565 18.72 26.80 10.54
CA ASP A 565 19.61 27.97 10.64
C ASP A 565 18.87 29.33 10.50
N ALA A 566 17.63 29.32 10.00
CA ALA A 566 16.86 30.53 9.68
C ALA A 566 15.57 30.71 10.51
N MET A 567 15.37 29.91 11.58
CA MET A 567 14.10 29.87 12.30
C MET A 567 13.88 30.98 13.33
N ASP A 568 12.68 31.54 13.33
CA ASP A 568 12.11 32.24 14.49
C ASP A 568 11.14 31.32 15.23
N LEU A 569 11.46 31.03 16.49
CA LEU A 569 10.65 30.24 17.43
C LEU A 569 9.23 30.81 17.64
N SER A 570 8.99 32.10 17.34
CA SER A 570 7.65 32.70 17.48
C SER A 570 6.64 32.19 16.45
N ARG A 571 7.11 31.68 15.30
CA ARG A 571 6.31 31.40 14.09
C ARG A 571 5.24 30.32 14.27
N TYR A 572 5.52 29.28 15.06
CA TYR A 572 4.70 28.07 15.18
C TYR A 572 4.06 27.89 16.56
N THR A 573 3.81 29.00 17.25
CA THR A 573 3.20 29.04 18.60
C THR A 573 1.77 28.48 18.67
N SER A 574 1.05 28.42 17.56
CA SER A 574 -0.28 27.79 17.46
C SER A 574 -0.26 26.28 17.23
N LEU A 575 0.89 25.67 16.93
CA LEU A 575 0.99 24.26 16.55
C LEU A 575 0.69 23.34 17.75
N ARG A 576 -0.10 22.28 17.54
CA ARG A 576 -0.57 21.34 18.59
C ARG A 576 -0.48 19.87 18.17
N TYR A 577 -0.75 19.57 16.91
CA TYR A 577 -0.68 18.23 16.31
C TYR A 577 0.54 18.15 15.38
N LEU A 578 1.47 17.25 15.69
CA LEU A 578 2.61 16.94 14.84
C LEU A 578 2.52 15.47 14.40
N SER A 579 2.83 15.17 13.14
CA SER A 579 2.78 13.79 12.64
C SER A 579 3.87 13.50 11.63
N PHE A 580 4.53 12.35 11.78
CA PHE A 580 5.55 11.86 10.86
C PHE A 580 5.09 10.57 10.19
N CYS A 581 5.15 10.54 8.86
CA CYS A 581 4.84 9.36 8.06
C CYS A 581 6.11 8.90 7.32
N ASP A 582 6.44 7.62 7.43
CA ASP A 582 7.60 7.00 6.75
C ASP A 582 8.91 7.80 6.91
N PHE A 583 9.46 7.80 8.12
CA PHE A 583 10.52 8.73 8.55
C PHE A 583 11.49 8.04 9.53
N ASP A 584 12.80 8.16 9.30
CA ASP A 584 13.88 7.94 10.28
C ASP A 584 14.76 9.21 10.49
N VAL A 585 14.91 9.69 11.74
CA VAL A 585 15.82 10.80 12.14
C VAL A 585 16.50 10.54 13.47
N SER A 586 17.65 11.17 13.67
CA SER A 586 18.39 11.07 14.92
C SER A 586 17.67 11.73 16.11
N VAL A 587 18.07 11.32 17.32
CA VAL A 587 17.62 11.96 18.58
C VAL A 587 17.91 13.46 18.59
N PHE A 588 19.03 13.89 18.00
CA PHE A 588 19.38 15.31 17.86
C PHE A 588 18.36 16.08 17.02
N THR A 589 17.80 15.49 15.96
CA THR A 589 16.72 16.14 15.20
C THR A 589 15.43 16.24 16.03
N TYR A 590 15.11 15.22 16.84
CA TYR A 590 13.98 15.27 17.78
C TYR A 590 14.15 16.34 18.86
N GLU A 591 15.35 16.52 19.41
CA GLU A 591 15.67 17.64 20.32
C GLU A 591 15.31 18.99 19.67
N ARG A 592 15.74 19.22 18.42
CA ARG A 592 15.41 20.45 17.67
C ARG A 592 13.91 20.59 17.38
N PHE A 593 13.21 19.51 17.08
CA PHE A 593 11.75 19.54 16.93
C PHE A 593 11.05 19.95 18.22
N VAL A 594 11.50 19.49 19.39
CA VAL A 594 10.95 19.92 20.70
C VAL A 594 11.33 21.36 21.03
N GLU A 595 12.56 21.81 20.71
CA GLU A 595 12.98 23.20 20.91
C GLU A 595 12.16 24.21 20.09
N VAL A 596 11.76 23.85 18.87
CA VAL A 596 11.00 24.69 17.93
C VAL A 596 9.49 24.56 18.16
N PHE A 597 8.96 23.35 18.21
CA PHE A 597 7.53 23.07 18.38
C PHE A 597 7.23 22.72 19.84
N ARG A 598 7.34 23.69 20.74
CA ARG A 598 7.25 23.46 22.21
C ARG A 598 5.86 23.05 22.70
N GLU A 599 4.83 23.47 21.98
CA GLU A 599 3.43 23.47 22.41
C GLU A 599 2.64 22.22 21.96
N ILE A 600 3.31 21.18 21.44
CA ILE A 600 2.66 19.97 20.93
C ILE A 600 1.91 19.23 22.04
N THR A 601 0.62 19.01 21.81
CA THR A 601 -0.27 18.23 22.69
C THR A 601 -0.53 16.83 22.12
N ALA A 602 -0.28 16.60 20.83
CA ALA A 602 -0.46 15.30 20.18
C ALA A 602 0.63 15.03 19.14
N PHE A 603 1.28 13.86 19.25
CA PHE A 603 2.25 13.37 18.26
C PHE A 603 1.84 12.00 17.72
N SER A 604 2.04 11.77 16.42
CA SER A 604 1.74 10.48 15.76
C SER A 604 2.84 10.05 14.78
N SER A 605 3.31 8.81 14.93
CA SER A 605 4.08 8.06 13.94
C SER A 605 3.14 7.18 13.12
N PHE A 606 3.23 7.20 11.79
CA PHE A 606 2.34 6.43 10.91
C PHE A 606 2.95 5.12 10.37
N CYS A 607 4.29 5.00 10.37
CA CYS A 607 5.01 3.89 9.71
C CYS A 607 6.20 3.32 10.50
N SER A 608 6.42 3.77 11.74
CA SER A 608 7.52 3.29 12.60
C SER A 608 6.99 3.01 14.01
N THR A 609 7.25 1.81 14.54
CA THR A 609 6.67 1.35 15.81
C THR A 609 7.26 2.08 17.01
N ILE A 610 6.72 1.80 18.19
CA ILE A 610 7.17 2.40 19.44
C ILE A 610 8.62 2.00 19.80
N VAL A 611 9.05 0.80 19.37
CA VAL A 611 10.40 0.25 19.60
C VAL A 611 11.43 0.87 18.65
N GLU A 612 11.04 1.13 17.40
CA GLU A 612 11.90 1.78 16.40
C GLU A 612 12.12 3.28 16.71
N SER A 613 11.09 3.97 17.21
CA SER A 613 11.05 5.44 17.26
C SER A 613 12.06 6.05 18.24
N PRO A 614 13.06 6.83 17.78
CA PRO A 614 14.05 7.46 18.66
C PRO A 614 13.44 8.48 19.65
N LEU A 615 12.27 9.02 19.32
CA LEU A 615 11.48 9.88 20.20
C LEU A 615 11.13 9.20 21.53
N VAL A 616 10.81 7.91 21.52
CA VAL A 616 10.35 7.20 22.73
C VAL A 616 11.48 7.11 23.74
N ARG A 617 12.68 6.74 23.29
CA ARG A 617 13.89 6.74 24.14
C ARG A 617 14.22 8.14 24.64
N PHE A 618 14.12 9.16 23.79
CA PHE A 618 14.31 10.55 24.19
C PHE A 618 13.30 11.01 25.27
N LEU A 619 12.03 10.60 25.16
CA LEU A 619 10.99 10.92 26.15
C LEU A 619 11.20 10.22 27.51
N LEU A 620 11.91 9.07 27.53
CA LEU A 620 12.25 8.29 28.73
C LEU A 620 13.58 8.73 29.36
N GLU A 621 14.63 8.91 28.55
CA GLU A 621 15.99 9.22 29.00
C GLU A 621 16.19 10.71 29.36
N ALA A 622 15.26 11.60 28.98
CA ALA A 622 15.36 13.04 29.21
C ALA A 622 15.57 13.40 30.71
N PRO A 623 16.68 14.07 31.08
CA PRO A 623 16.96 14.38 32.47
C PRO A 623 16.00 15.45 33.00
N ILE A 624 15.30 15.12 34.10
CA ILE A 624 14.30 15.96 34.80
C ILE A 624 14.79 17.40 35.08
N SER A 625 16.11 17.63 35.14
CA SER A 625 16.74 18.94 35.33
C SER A 625 16.63 19.92 34.16
N GLU A 626 16.42 19.46 32.92
CA GLU A 626 16.42 20.33 31.73
C GLU A 626 15.00 20.65 31.20
N GLY A 627 13.99 19.96 31.73
CA GLY A 627 12.58 20.16 31.41
C GLY A 627 11.99 19.00 30.61
N THR A 628 10.70 18.73 30.82
CA THR A 628 9.99 17.62 30.16
C THR A 628 9.77 17.92 28.67
N PRO A 629 10.23 17.07 27.73
CA PRO A 629 9.95 17.26 26.31
C PRO A 629 8.45 17.16 26.03
N TRP A 630 7.88 18.19 25.38
CA TRP A 630 6.44 18.42 25.23
C TRP A 630 5.68 18.26 26.57
N PRO A 631 5.63 19.30 27.42
CA PRO A 631 5.06 19.21 28.76
C PRO A 631 3.54 19.04 28.75
N GLU A 632 2.85 19.62 27.77
CA GLU A 632 1.39 19.56 27.58
C GLU A 632 0.95 18.36 26.70
N LEU A 633 1.78 17.33 26.55
CA LEU A 633 1.52 16.18 25.67
C LEU A 633 0.38 15.31 26.25
N GLU A 634 -0.78 15.31 25.58
CA GLU A 634 -1.98 14.55 25.91
C GLU A 634 -2.01 13.17 25.23
N SER A 635 -1.41 13.02 24.04
CA SER A 635 -1.44 11.76 23.28
C SER A 635 -0.19 11.49 22.44
N LEU A 636 0.24 10.23 22.44
CA LEU A 636 1.27 9.65 21.58
C LEU A 636 0.65 8.53 20.76
N SER A 637 0.87 8.51 19.45
CA SER A 637 0.31 7.48 18.56
C SER A 637 1.35 6.75 17.72
N PHE A 638 1.24 5.43 17.62
CA PHE A 638 2.16 4.57 16.87
C PHE A 638 1.41 3.44 16.14
N PRO A 639 1.97 2.84 15.08
CA PRO A 639 1.62 1.49 14.66
C PRO A 639 2.06 0.50 15.75
N PHE A 640 1.29 -0.56 15.94
CA PHE A 640 1.59 -1.65 16.85
C PHE A 640 1.71 -2.96 16.06
N ASP A 641 2.86 -3.62 16.18
CA ASP A 641 3.04 -4.98 15.67
C ASP A 641 2.92 -5.99 16.82
N THR A 642 2.70 -7.26 16.51
CA THR A 642 2.41 -8.31 17.51
C THR A 642 3.65 -9.10 17.94
N ASP A 643 4.84 -8.49 17.85
CA ASP A 643 6.11 -9.06 18.32
C ASP A 643 6.32 -8.79 19.81
N ASP A 644 6.92 -9.75 20.54
CA ASP A 644 7.07 -9.71 22.01
C ASP A 644 7.79 -8.42 22.51
N ASP A 645 8.69 -7.84 21.71
CA ASP A 645 9.43 -6.61 22.03
C ASP A 645 8.54 -5.34 22.07
N ASP A 646 7.46 -5.28 21.27
CA ASP A 646 6.55 -4.11 21.20
C ASP A 646 5.63 -4.07 22.45
N ASP A 647 5.24 -5.23 23.00
CA ASP A 647 4.46 -5.36 24.25
C ASP A 647 5.32 -5.01 25.50
N ASP A 648 6.54 -5.54 25.61
CA ASP A 648 7.45 -5.30 26.77
C ASP A 648 7.87 -3.82 26.88
N LEU A 649 8.23 -3.17 25.75
CA LEU A 649 8.59 -1.75 25.75
C LEU A 649 7.36 -0.83 25.91
N THR A 650 6.17 -1.26 25.50
CA THR A 650 4.92 -0.56 25.84
C THR A 650 4.66 -0.59 27.35
N MET A 651 4.92 -1.71 28.02
CA MET A 651 4.81 -1.81 29.48
C MET A 651 5.83 -0.91 30.19
N GLU A 652 7.11 -0.95 29.79
CA GLU A 652 8.15 -0.08 30.37
C GLU A 652 7.79 1.41 30.21
N LEU A 653 7.31 1.82 29.02
CA LEU A 653 6.89 3.19 28.78
C LEU A 653 5.74 3.61 29.71
N VAL A 654 4.69 2.79 29.87
CA VAL A 654 3.57 3.09 30.78
C VAL A 654 4.06 3.23 32.23
N GLU A 655 4.90 2.31 32.72
CA GLU A 655 5.44 2.39 34.08
C GLU A 655 6.32 3.63 34.29
N GLN A 656 7.19 3.97 33.34
CA GLN A 656 8.08 5.12 33.46
C GLN A 656 7.34 6.46 33.33
N LEU A 657 6.35 6.59 32.44
CA LEU A 657 5.53 7.83 32.34
C LEU A 657 4.80 8.14 33.66
N VAL A 658 4.25 7.11 34.31
CA VAL A 658 3.63 7.21 35.64
C VAL A 658 4.68 7.50 36.72
N GLY A 659 5.86 6.86 36.66
CA GLY A 659 6.95 7.02 37.64
C GLY A 659 7.64 8.38 37.60
N ILE A 660 7.76 9.01 36.42
CA ILE A 660 8.38 10.34 36.22
C ILE A 660 7.44 11.47 36.66
N GLY A 661 6.12 11.19 36.78
CA GLY A 661 5.13 12.17 37.22
C GLY A 661 4.68 13.14 36.13
N ARG A 662 4.61 12.69 34.86
CA ARG A 662 3.77 13.34 33.84
C ARG A 662 2.30 13.27 34.25
N ASP A 663 1.44 14.04 33.59
CA ASP A 663 0.00 13.96 33.86
C ASP A 663 -0.53 12.55 33.55
N PRO A 664 -1.23 11.87 34.50
CA PRO A 664 -1.83 10.57 34.26
C PRO A 664 -2.90 10.57 33.14
N SER A 665 -3.31 11.72 32.60
CA SER A 665 -4.19 11.81 31.44
C SER A 665 -3.54 11.47 30.09
N LEU A 666 -2.20 11.40 30.00
CA LEU A 666 -1.49 11.05 28.76
C LEU A 666 -1.92 9.67 28.26
N LYS A 667 -2.27 9.58 26.97
CA LYS A 667 -2.68 8.33 26.31
C LYS A 667 -1.65 7.85 25.30
N LEU A 668 -1.41 6.54 25.30
CA LEU A 668 -0.76 5.84 24.21
C LEU A 668 -1.86 5.27 23.29
N LEU A 669 -1.77 5.60 22.01
CA LEU A 669 -2.76 5.26 20.99
C LEU A 669 -2.10 4.34 19.97
N PHE A 670 -2.59 3.11 19.83
CA PHE A 670 -1.99 2.10 18.97
C PHE A 670 -2.90 1.73 17.80
N LYS A 671 -2.41 1.97 16.57
CA LYS A 671 -3.06 1.40 15.39
C LYS A 671 -2.67 -0.07 15.26
N ILE A 672 -3.65 -0.95 15.34
CA ILE A 672 -3.46 -2.37 15.02
C ILE A 672 -3.12 -2.49 13.53
N VAL A 673 -1.97 -3.07 13.20
CA VAL A 673 -1.52 -3.23 11.80
C VAL A 673 -2.21 -4.41 11.09
N VAL A 674 -2.65 -5.43 11.83
CA VAL A 674 -3.30 -6.65 11.30
C VAL A 674 -4.60 -6.95 12.07
N GLU A 675 -5.76 -6.77 11.42
CA GLU A 675 -7.08 -6.95 12.09
C GLU A 675 -7.34 -8.39 12.59
N ASP A 676 -6.78 -9.41 11.91
CA ASP A 676 -6.85 -10.84 12.28
C ASP A 676 -5.65 -11.32 13.14
N GLY A 677 -4.81 -10.40 13.64
CA GLY A 677 -3.68 -10.73 14.51
C GLY A 677 -4.09 -11.23 15.91
N PRO A 678 -3.16 -11.81 16.69
CA PRO A 678 -3.42 -12.07 18.11
C PRO A 678 -3.75 -10.73 18.80
N GLN A 679 -4.87 -10.70 19.53
CA GLN A 679 -5.30 -9.49 20.24
C GLN A 679 -4.24 -9.10 21.30
N PRO A 680 -3.92 -7.81 21.45
CA PRO A 680 -2.91 -7.36 22.41
C PRO A 680 -3.27 -7.82 23.82
N GLN A 681 -2.29 -8.39 24.52
CA GLN A 681 -2.51 -9.01 25.83
C GLN A 681 -2.59 -7.97 26.95
N PHE A 682 -2.01 -6.79 26.72
CA PHE A 682 -2.00 -5.67 27.66
C PHE A 682 -3.33 -4.90 27.70
N GLN A 683 -3.77 -4.52 28.91
CA GLN A 683 -4.93 -3.63 29.12
C GLN A 683 -4.62 -2.61 30.23
N SER A 684 -4.75 -1.32 29.89
CA SER A 684 -4.58 -0.17 30.79
C SER A 684 -5.50 0.97 30.37
N ASP A 685 -6.02 1.75 31.32
CA ASP A 685 -6.86 2.93 31.05
C ASP A 685 -6.13 4.02 30.23
N GLN A 686 -4.80 3.97 30.17
CA GLN A 686 -3.94 4.87 29.38
C GLN A 686 -3.65 4.37 27.96
N VAL A 687 -4.01 3.13 27.62
CA VAL A 687 -3.70 2.52 26.32
C VAL A 687 -4.97 2.27 25.52
N VAL A 688 -5.02 2.77 24.28
CA VAL A 688 -6.18 2.64 23.39
C VAL A 688 -5.76 2.08 22.04
N PHE A 689 -6.21 0.86 21.74
CA PHE A 689 -6.07 0.25 20.42
C PHE A 689 -7.21 0.68 19.49
N PHE A 690 -6.91 0.90 18.22
CA PHE A 690 -7.89 1.30 17.20
C PHE A 690 -7.53 0.75 15.79
N PRO A 691 -8.51 0.57 14.88
CA PRO A 691 -8.26 -0.10 13.59
C PRO A 691 -7.78 0.85 12.47
N LYS A 692 -8.19 2.12 12.48
CA LYS A 692 -7.90 3.09 11.39
C LYS A 692 -7.51 4.46 11.97
N TRP A 693 -6.51 5.10 11.36
CA TRP A 693 -6.10 6.47 11.70
C TRP A 693 -7.27 7.46 11.56
N ASP A 694 -7.25 8.55 12.34
CA ASP A 694 -8.14 9.69 12.12
C ASP A 694 -7.90 10.26 10.70
N PRO A 695 -8.95 10.52 9.91
CA PRO A 695 -8.78 11.08 8.57
C PRO A 695 -8.24 12.51 8.62
N TRP A 696 -7.47 12.87 7.60
CA TRP A 696 -7.02 14.24 7.39
C TRP A 696 -8.06 15.05 6.58
N PRO A 697 -8.34 16.32 6.94
CA PRO A 697 -7.88 17.04 8.13
C PRO A 697 -8.54 16.53 9.43
N THR A 698 -7.79 16.52 10.52
CA THR A 698 -8.19 15.91 11.80
C THR A 698 -9.58 16.37 12.27
N LYS A 699 -10.43 15.42 12.68
CA LYS A 699 -11.85 15.63 13.10
C LYS A 699 -12.84 15.94 11.97
N SER A 700 -12.45 15.86 10.69
CA SER A 700 -13.43 15.81 9.58
C SER A 700 -13.92 14.38 9.32
N MET A 701 -14.90 14.21 8.42
CA MET A 701 -15.08 12.93 7.74
C MET A 701 -14.02 12.77 6.64
N PRO A 702 -13.70 11.53 6.19
CA PRO A 702 -12.81 11.32 5.06
C PRO A 702 -13.39 11.99 3.80
N PHE A 703 -12.75 13.05 3.31
CA PHE A 703 -13.25 13.83 2.17
C PHE A 703 -12.79 13.30 0.81
N ASP A 704 -11.66 12.60 0.75
CA ASP A 704 -11.05 12.12 -0.50
C ASP A 704 -10.59 10.66 -0.35
N ALA A 705 -11.17 9.78 -1.16
CA ALA A 705 -10.82 8.36 -1.24
C ALA A 705 -9.67 8.06 -2.23
N ASP A 706 -9.13 9.08 -2.91
CA ASP A 706 -8.01 8.98 -3.85
C ASP A 706 -6.65 9.33 -3.20
N ASP A 707 -6.62 9.48 -1.87
CA ASP A 707 -5.49 9.99 -1.09
C ASP A 707 -4.41 8.94 -0.74
N VAL A 708 -4.06 8.12 -1.72
CA VAL A 708 -3.04 7.04 -1.62
C VAL A 708 -1.60 7.51 -1.29
N LEU A 709 -1.39 8.80 -1.02
CA LEU A 709 -0.08 9.38 -0.72
C LEU A 709 0.15 9.60 0.79
N PHE A 710 -0.91 9.63 1.61
CA PHE A 710 -0.86 9.80 3.07
C PHE A 710 -1.85 8.80 3.71
N PRO A 711 -1.37 7.71 4.35
CA PRO A 711 -2.16 6.54 4.76
C PRO A 711 -2.72 6.57 6.21
#